data_AF-A0A3L6NS88-F1
#
_entry.id   AF-A0A3L6NS88-F1
#
_cell.length_a   1.000
_cell.length_b   1.000
_cell.length_c   1.000
_cell.angle_alpha   90.00
_cell.angle_beta   90.00
_cell.angle_gamma   90.00
#
_symmetry.space_group_name_H-M   'P 1'
#
loop_
_entity.id
_entity.type
_entity.pdbx_description
1 polymer ?
#
loop_
_entity_poly.entity_id
_entity_poly.type
_entity_poly.pdbx_seq_one_letter_code
_entity_poly.pdbx_strand_id
1 'polypeptide(L)'
;MKRIYRRRATRACLSCRGRKVRCDVTRTSMPCSNCRFNLTECVVPTGPRQPRLAGEDLSFKHYSPDLGQGTDSYLSFQLLSNAVESPDLPPDCIQVQATSATRDCGSTVPDTASPIDSHSVHSNYPSTQSSDDQAHIGSDFQPPAGAIDIDQAQSTHESTGTPLVLTGDCWDRVEIDHNAVHDAVSLGSEGCFDIPVEPVMRRFISHYFLYVHPLLPMLDEGDFWDLQSDSNPANYRNNCPDILLIQAMLFAACQFVSEEEVKALGFRGLRQAKACFYKRAKLLYSSQMHTDHILMAQAALLLTYWSSSLNSSEKQPNSIWLGRAISHAKALGADKCADVPKGVGQASSQQRLHDNRLRRIWWCCIIRDRIISLCVRRHLQISRDHLDNHATTTISYDTLSGENDRSHVYDVDTKSSLITLMLTMTDLCLCLSDILTVVHPAKDFTVSDARDSTRRILQIYECKKGLENWCAKAVASSSIMAITEHDGRQVDMPKSSVLMFANMIWIYYHSARVTLCNFELLLGMTTHSLVSYESTQLQVATIERVRIGLWDAATHITNRLEQLLDLGLARYLPSSAVSCTALPLALHILDAKLSPAGVLRESKDEQSRRLKRQNQLNILVSAMIEYQPRYEGVDWVTRAIRYFLECTYCESVMIHHNVTNDEHQVKKPSMDVISQNPAHFLRLALTLDLSLSQDRLPVERDFPGKLQALISKTGCFIPFLFSQDSDHDDNMIVEDIATVAKQQGATCTLSIIDTTCYLTVPADTLVEPTIPGHELMNFPTFSFLINHDTTGKQLLFDLGCRKDFWNLPDPIAKTIDKRVPGIKVDNNLADILREGGLDLSKIDAAIVSHHHYDHLGDPSTFPETMDLIVGPGFSQHFLPGYPANHNSPVHESAFKNREVREIDFDQHLRVAGYQAMDYFGDGSLFLLNTPGHAIGHLSSLVRTTGDTFVFLGGDICHFGGAFRPTEKTQMPRELTRDEVGLPSSAPEVVSCQQYLLCHPNPAEASSTPYYQPCSHADSWYVDPSEAHKSVSTLMSLDAIDKVLVLIAHDPSIVGVLPMFPAATLNGWYELGWRRLLRWRFLDQLPIDGQPRPYLVDGTYVDGRRVKTLDGTKI
;
A
#
# COMPACT_ATOMS: atom_id res chain seq x y z
N MET A 1 -81.39 -15.00 -0.37
CA MET A 1 -80.41 -14.96 0.74
C MET A 1 -80.03 -16.39 1.14
N LYS A 2 -78.75 -16.74 1.30
CA LYS A 2 -78.30 -18.03 1.90
C LYS A 2 -77.54 -17.76 3.20
N ARG A 3 -77.82 -18.50 4.28
CA ARG A 3 -77.14 -18.36 5.59
C ARG A 3 -75.69 -18.87 5.48
N ILE A 4 -74.71 -17.98 5.63
CA ILE A 4 -73.29 -18.36 5.70
C ILE A 4 -72.98 -18.89 7.11
N TYR A 5 -72.62 -20.18 7.21
CA TYR A 5 -72.19 -20.81 8.45
C TYR A 5 -70.77 -20.35 8.82
N ARG A 6 -70.63 -19.41 9.76
CA ARG A 6 -69.31 -18.96 10.24
C ARG A 6 -68.67 -20.01 11.16
N ARG A 7 -67.60 -20.69 10.69
CA ARG A 7 -66.72 -21.51 11.55
C ARG A 7 -66.08 -20.64 12.66
N ARG A 8 -65.78 -21.27 13.81
CA ARG A 8 -65.24 -20.64 15.02
C ARG A 8 -63.70 -20.54 14.94
N ALA A 9 -63.10 -19.48 15.50
CA ALA A 9 -61.65 -19.40 15.68
C ALA A 9 -61.14 -20.48 16.65
N THR A 10 -59.93 -20.99 16.42
CA THR A 10 -59.30 -22.05 17.22
C THR A 10 -58.71 -21.54 18.53
N ARG A 11 -58.26 -20.29 18.56
CA ARG A 11 -57.79 -19.58 19.76
C ARG A 11 -58.55 -18.24 19.88
N ALA A 12 -58.64 -17.72 21.09
CA ALA A 12 -59.23 -16.41 21.38
C ALA A 12 -58.22 -15.58 22.19
N CYS A 13 -58.11 -14.28 21.88
CA CYS A 13 -57.31 -13.36 22.67
C CYS A 13 -57.87 -13.19 24.10
N LEU A 14 -57.02 -12.72 25.02
CA LEU A 14 -57.36 -12.59 26.43
C LEU A 14 -58.58 -11.66 26.65
N SER A 15 -58.63 -10.50 25.99
CA SER A 15 -59.75 -9.54 26.06
C SER A 15 -61.10 -10.16 25.66
N CYS A 16 -61.17 -10.80 24.47
CA CYS A 16 -62.41 -11.44 24.02
C CYS A 16 -62.79 -12.66 24.88
N ARG A 17 -61.80 -13.41 25.39
CA ARG A 17 -62.02 -14.56 26.27
C ARG A 17 -62.61 -14.13 27.62
N GLY A 18 -62.08 -13.06 28.22
CA GLY A 18 -62.61 -12.48 29.46
C GLY A 18 -64.03 -11.95 29.29
N ARG A 19 -64.30 -11.23 28.18
CA ARG A 19 -65.63 -10.73 27.82
C ARG A 19 -66.61 -11.81 27.33
N LYS A 20 -66.19 -13.08 27.23
CA LYS A 20 -66.96 -14.24 26.73
C LYS A 20 -67.57 -14.07 25.33
N VAL A 21 -67.05 -13.15 24.51
CA VAL A 21 -67.52 -12.88 23.14
C VAL A 21 -66.78 -13.74 22.09
N ARG A 22 -67.37 -13.91 20.91
CA ARG A 22 -66.73 -14.66 19.81
C ARG A 22 -65.56 -13.88 19.22
N CYS A 23 -64.35 -14.33 19.50
CA CYS A 23 -63.10 -13.81 18.93
C CYS A 23 -62.85 -14.30 17.50
N ASP A 24 -62.16 -13.48 16.70
CA ASP A 24 -61.77 -13.74 15.31
C ASP A 24 -60.25 -13.56 15.05
N VAL A 25 -59.42 -13.48 16.10
CA VAL A 25 -57.96 -13.18 16.07
C VAL A 25 -57.09 -14.18 15.28
N THR A 26 -57.67 -15.30 14.81
CA THR A 26 -57.01 -16.26 13.92
C THR A 26 -57.47 -16.11 12.47
N ARG A 27 -57.99 -14.94 12.10
CA ARG A 27 -58.54 -14.59 10.77
C ARG A 27 -58.34 -13.12 10.42
N THR A 28 -58.56 -12.24 11.39
CA THR A 28 -58.00 -10.88 11.37
C THR A 28 -56.62 -10.92 12.00
N SER A 29 -55.66 -10.17 11.45
CA SER A 29 -54.40 -9.87 12.13
C SER A 29 -54.67 -9.18 13.47
N MET A 30 -53.70 -9.22 14.39
CA MET A 30 -53.85 -8.57 15.69
C MET A 30 -53.88 -7.03 15.49
N PRO A 31 -54.86 -6.28 16.03
CA PRO A 31 -55.98 -6.70 16.89
C PRO A 31 -57.21 -7.20 16.12
N CYS A 32 -57.86 -8.24 16.66
CA CYS A 32 -59.07 -8.82 16.10
C CYS A 32 -60.26 -7.85 16.10
N SER A 33 -61.30 -8.11 15.29
CA SER A 33 -62.40 -7.17 15.03
C SER A 33 -63.03 -6.57 16.30
N ASN A 34 -63.34 -7.40 17.30
CA ASN A 34 -63.90 -6.90 18.57
C ASN A 34 -62.92 -6.03 19.36
N CYS A 35 -61.63 -6.41 19.38
CA CYS A 35 -60.59 -5.66 20.09
C CYS A 35 -60.33 -4.32 19.41
N ARG A 36 -60.23 -4.33 18.06
CA ARG A 36 -60.11 -3.13 17.23
C ARG A 36 -61.28 -2.17 17.40
N PHE A 37 -62.52 -2.67 17.37
CA PHE A 37 -63.73 -1.82 17.51
C PHE A 37 -63.92 -1.27 18.93
N ASN A 38 -63.34 -1.90 19.96
CA ASN A 38 -63.41 -1.44 21.35
C ASN A 38 -62.13 -0.72 21.81
N LEU A 39 -61.15 -0.53 20.92
CA LEU A 39 -59.82 0.03 21.24
C LEU A 39 -59.12 -0.66 22.43
N THR A 40 -59.31 -1.98 22.58
CA THR A 40 -58.67 -2.79 23.64
C THR A 40 -57.59 -3.70 23.08
N GLU A 41 -56.52 -3.92 23.83
CA GLU A 41 -55.43 -4.84 23.50
C GLU A 41 -55.90 -6.29 23.21
N CYS A 42 -55.11 -7.04 22.42
CA CYS A 42 -55.56 -8.28 21.77
C CYS A 42 -54.63 -9.50 21.97
N VAL A 43 -53.91 -9.54 23.10
CA VAL A 43 -52.89 -10.55 23.44
C VAL A 43 -53.34 -12.02 23.26
N VAL A 44 -52.45 -12.86 22.72
CA VAL A 44 -52.62 -14.32 22.54
C VAL A 44 -51.38 -15.06 23.13
N PRO A 45 -51.51 -15.96 24.14
CA PRO A 45 -50.34 -16.47 24.89
C PRO A 45 -49.47 -17.58 24.24
N THR A 46 -48.20 -17.69 24.68
CA THR A 46 -47.17 -18.71 24.34
C THR A 46 -46.16 -18.92 25.50
N GLY A 47 -45.29 -19.97 25.45
CA GLY A 47 -44.25 -20.32 26.45
C GLY A 47 -44.36 -21.77 27.00
N PRO A 48 -43.44 -22.33 27.84
CA PRO A 48 -42.16 -21.85 28.45
C PRO A 48 -40.93 -22.76 28.04
N ARG A 49 -39.76 -22.99 28.71
CA ARG A 49 -39.04 -22.59 29.98
C ARG A 49 -37.51 -22.91 29.87
N GLN A 50 -36.67 -22.61 30.88
CA GLN A 50 -35.17 -22.81 30.89
C GLN A 50 -34.57 -22.87 32.33
N PRO A 51 -33.33 -23.43 32.58
CA PRO A 51 -32.56 -23.16 33.83
C PRO A 51 -30.97 -23.23 33.80
N ARG A 52 -30.27 -22.08 33.80
CA ARG A 52 -29.30 -21.48 34.81
C ARG A 52 -28.04 -22.18 35.45
N LEU A 53 -27.00 -21.31 35.74
CA LEU A 53 -25.85 -21.35 36.72
C LEU A 53 -24.47 -21.95 36.28
N ALA A 54 -23.26 -21.57 36.80
CA ALA A 54 -22.71 -20.36 37.49
C ALA A 54 -21.17 -20.45 37.80
N GLY A 55 -20.48 -19.31 38.05
CA GLY A 55 -19.18 -19.16 38.79
C GLY A 55 -17.86 -19.34 37.99
N GLU A 56 -16.68 -18.78 38.33
CA GLU A 56 -16.23 -17.78 39.34
C GLU A 56 -14.96 -17.02 38.82
N ASP A 57 -14.49 -15.99 39.53
CA ASP A 57 -13.37 -15.09 39.15
C ASP A 57 -11.96 -15.70 39.18
N LEU A 58 -11.00 -15.07 38.46
CA LEU A 58 -9.77 -14.55 39.07
C LEU A 58 -9.02 -13.55 38.15
N SER A 59 -8.45 -12.50 38.75
CA SER A 59 -7.69 -11.45 38.05
C SER A 59 -6.18 -11.73 38.01
N PHE A 60 -5.44 -11.07 37.09
CA PHE A 60 -4.21 -10.33 37.45
C PHE A 60 -3.63 -9.45 36.33
N LYS A 61 -3.55 -8.14 36.63
CA LYS A 61 -2.50 -7.13 36.27
C LYS A 61 -2.16 -6.79 34.80
N HIS A 62 -1.91 -5.49 34.61
CA HIS A 62 -1.44 -4.87 33.36
C HIS A 62 -0.11 -5.43 32.84
N TYR A 63 0.02 -5.39 31.51
CA TYR A 63 1.27 -5.10 30.82
C TYR A 63 0.97 -4.12 29.67
N SER A 64 1.83 -3.12 29.46
CA SER A 64 1.75 -2.19 28.33
C SER A 64 2.89 -2.48 27.34
N PRO A 65 2.56 -2.68 26.05
CA PRO A 65 3.35 -2.24 24.91
C PRO A 65 2.69 -0.95 24.36
N ASP A 66 3.32 0.20 24.18
CA ASP A 66 4.69 0.53 23.73
C ASP A 66 5.01 0.02 22.31
N LEU A 67 5.61 0.89 21.49
CA LEU A 67 5.51 0.84 20.03
C LEU A 67 6.46 -0.17 19.38
N GLY A 68 5.97 -0.88 18.36
CA GLY A 68 6.75 -1.89 17.63
C GLY A 68 6.41 -2.00 16.13
N GLN A 69 6.70 -0.97 15.32
CA GLN A 69 6.75 -1.16 13.87
C GLN A 69 8.02 -1.94 13.48
N GLY A 70 7.83 -3.05 12.77
CA GLY A 70 8.91 -3.94 12.30
C GLY A 70 8.51 -5.41 12.19
N THR A 71 7.39 -5.80 12.80
CA THR A 71 6.93 -7.20 12.88
C THR A 71 6.12 -7.67 11.67
N ASP A 72 5.21 -6.86 11.13
CA ASP A 72 4.14 -7.35 10.23
C ASP A 72 4.64 -7.97 8.92
N SER A 73 5.67 -7.40 8.32
CA SER A 73 6.26 -7.97 7.10
C SER A 73 7.06 -9.24 7.38
N TYR A 74 7.78 -9.28 8.50
CA TYR A 74 8.48 -10.47 8.99
C TYR A 74 7.48 -11.60 9.29
N LEU A 75 6.37 -11.29 9.97
CA LEU A 75 5.22 -12.19 10.10
C LEU A 75 4.67 -12.59 8.73
N SER A 76 4.57 -11.68 7.76
CA SER A 76 4.01 -12.02 6.44
C SER A 76 4.90 -12.96 5.62
N PHE A 77 6.22 -12.87 5.75
CA PHE A 77 7.17 -13.83 5.17
C PHE A 77 7.20 -15.14 5.96
N GLN A 78 7.14 -15.08 7.29
CA GLN A 78 6.95 -16.27 8.13
C GLN A 78 5.64 -16.98 7.81
N LEU A 79 4.53 -16.28 7.54
CA LEU A 79 3.25 -16.87 7.13
C LEU A 79 3.34 -17.53 5.75
N LEU A 80 4.11 -16.97 4.81
CA LEU A 80 4.41 -17.61 3.53
C LEU A 80 5.25 -18.89 3.68
N SER A 81 6.11 -18.97 4.70
CA SER A 81 6.91 -20.16 5.03
C SER A 81 6.10 -21.21 5.82
N ASN A 82 5.40 -20.78 6.88
CA ASN A 82 4.64 -21.62 7.81
C ASN A 82 3.41 -22.25 7.14
N ALA A 83 2.89 -21.66 6.05
CA ALA A 83 1.86 -22.27 5.21
C ALA A 83 2.32 -23.57 4.50
N VAL A 84 3.56 -24.01 4.69
CA VAL A 84 4.11 -25.30 4.23
C VAL A 84 4.15 -26.35 5.37
N GLU A 85 3.94 -25.96 6.63
CA GLU A 85 4.03 -26.82 7.83
C GLU A 85 2.70 -26.97 8.59
N SER A 86 1.75 -27.73 8.02
CA SER A 86 0.63 -28.32 8.77
C SER A 86 0.05 -29.54 8.07
N PRO A 87 -0.06 -30.67 8.79
CA PRO A 87 -1.33 -31.36 8.90
C PRO A 87 -1.67 -31.75 10.36
N ASP A 88 -2.95 -31.67 10.72
CA ASP A 88 -3.43 -31.93 12.09
C ASP A 88 -3.15 -33.36 12.59
N LEU A 89 -2.70 -33.45 13.85
CA LEU A 89 -2.87 -34.63 14.69
C LEU A 89 -3.31 -34.19 16.10
N PRO A 90 -4.24 -34.92 16.75
CA PRO A 90 -4.78 -34.52 18.05
C PRO A 90 -3.73 -34.68 19.18
N PRO A 91 -3.82 -33.86 20.24
CA PRO A 91 -2.82 -33.86 21.30
C PRO A 91 -3.01 -35.02 22.28
N ASP A 92 -2.03 -35.92 22.36
CA ASP A 92 -1.88 -36.77 23.55
C ASP A 92 -0.41 -37.15 23.80
N CYS A 93 0.03 -36.92 25.04
CA CYS A 93 1.29 -37.33 25.67
C CYS A 93 2.61 -37.30 24.87
N ILE A 94 3.48 -36.33 25.19
CA ILE A 94 4.65 -36.58 26.07
C ILE A 94 5.04 -35.27 26.78
N GLN A 95 5.34 -35.36 28.07
CA GLN A 95 5.82 -34.23 28.88
C GLN A 95 7.35 -34.15 28.85
N VAL A 96 7.90 -32.96 28.65
CA VAL A 96 9.23 -32.59 29.16
C VAL A 96 9.10 -31.21 29.83
N GLN A 97 9.52 -31.12 31.09
CA GLN A 97 9.36 -29.91 31.90
C GLN A 97 10.53 -28.94 31.64
N ALA A 98 10.21 -27.70 31.29
CA ALA A 98 11.17 -26.61 31.45
C ALA A 98 11.29 -26.27 32.95
N THR A 99 12.50 -26.28 33.50
CA THR A 99 12.79 -25.72 34.82
C THR A 99 14.03 -24.84 34.74
N SER A 100 13.92 -23.62 35.27
CA SER A 100 15.01 -22.66 35.37
C SER A 100 15.56 -22.66 36.80
N ALA A 101 16.87 -22.72 36.95
CA ALA A 101 17.56 -22.47 38.22
C ALA A 101 18.98 -21.96 37.95
N THR A 102 19.45 -21.07 38.82
CA THR A 102 20.83 -20.55 38.83
C THR A 102 21.62 -21.13 40.00
N ARG A 103 22.95 -20.89 39.98
CA ARG A 103 23.95 -20.98 41.07
C ARG A 103 24.78 -22.26 41.22
N ASP A 104 26.07 -22.07 40.91
CA ASP A 104 27.19 -21.98 41.87
C ASP A 104 27.75 -23.23 42.58
N CYS A 105 29.08 -23.19 42.74
CA CYS A 105 30.06 -23.98 43.50
C CYS A 105 29.73 -25.40 44.04
N GLY A 106 30.61 -26.36 43.75
CA GLY A 106 30.73 -27.60 44.52
C GLY A 106 31.64 -28.65 43.85
N SER A 107 32.71 -29.08 44.53
CA SER A 107 33.63 -30.11 44.05
C SER A 107 33.45 -31.44 44.78
N THR A 108 33.65 -32.56 44.08
CA THR A 108 34.21 -33.81 44.65
C THR A 108 34.60 -34.83 43.58
N VAL A 109 35.61 -35.63 43.92
CA VAL A 109 36.21 -36.79 43.23
C VAL A 109 36.06 -37.96 44.27
N PRO A 110 36.21 -39.30 44.02
CA PRO A 110 37.14 -39.87 43.03
C PRO A 110 36.89 -41.31 42.48
N ASP A 111 37.90 -41.81 41.72
CA ASP A 111 38.39 -43.21 41.63
C ASP A 111 37.53 -44.34 40.98
N THR A 112 38.09 -45.40 40.36
CA THR A 112 39.51 -45.84 40.18
C THR A 112 39.75 -46.71 38.91
N ALA A 113 41.01 -46.73 38.44
CA ALA A 113 41.78 -47.84 37.81
C ALA A 113 41.24 -48.67 36.59
N SER A 114 41.80 -48.42 35.39
CA SER A 114 42.96 -49.12 34.73
C SER A 114 43.17 -50.66 34.93
N PRO A 115 44.01 -51.40 34.14
CA PRO A 115 45.13 -50.94 33.27
C PRO A 115 45.48 -51.77 31.97
N ILE A 116 46.65 -51.50 31.36
CA ILE A 116 47.54 -52.40 30.54
C ILE A 116 47.07 -52.77 29.10
N ASP A 117 47.89 -52.71 28.02
CA ASP A 117 49.28 -52.21 27.90
C ASP A 117 49.74 -51.86 26.46
N SER A 118 50.66 -50.87 26.35
CA SER A 118 51.80 -50.78 25.39
C SER A 118 51.55 -50.75 23.85
N HIS A 119 52.45 -50.27 22.97
CA HIS A 119 53.82 -49.72 23.09
C HIS A 119 54.12 -48.69 21.96
N SER A 120 54.49 -47.44 22.32
CA SER A 120 55.60 -46.57 21.79
C SER A 120 55.98 -46.50 20.28
N VAL A 121 56.53 -45.41 19.71
CA VAL A 121 57.58 -44.47 20.22
C VAL A 121 57.38 -43.02 19.71
N HIS A 122 57.80 -42.08 20.56
CA HIS A 122 58.11 -40.63 20.43
C HIS A 122 58.61 -40.11 19.05
N SER A 123 58.65 -38.81 18.72
CA SER A 123 59.12 -37.61 19.49
C SER A 123 58.81 -36.30 18.72
N ASN A 124 58.80 -35.06 19.28
CA ASN A 124 58.97 -34.61 20.67
C ASN A 124 58.31 -33.22 20.92
N TYR A 125 58.04 -32.98 22.21
CA TYR A 125 57.71 -31.73 22.92
C TYR A 125 58.76 -30.58 22.72
N PRO A 126 58.47 -29.29 23.02
CA PRO A 126 57.74 -28.86 24.23
C PRO A 126 56.62 -27.81 24.11
N SER A 127 55.74 -27.90 25.10
CA SER A 127 54.74 -26.90 25.50
C SER A 127 55.15 -26.24 26.82
N THR A 128 54.78 -24.98 27.03
CA THR A 128 54.37 -24.44 28.35
C THR A 128 53.72 -23.07 28.20
N GLN A 129 52.59 -22.89 28.92
CA GLN A 129 52.21 -21.74 29.76
C GLN A 129 52.74 -20.31 29.46
N SER A 130 51.98 -19.23 29.68
CA SER A 130 50.53 -19.00 29.85
C SER A 130 50.30 -17.51 30.13
N SER A 131 49.39 -16.84 29.43
CA SER A 131 48.86 -15.52 29.81
C SER A 131 47.52 -15.27 29.15
N ASP A 132 46.63 -14.57 29.85
CA ASP A 132 45.38 -14.05 29.29
C ASP A 132 45.69 -12.89 28.31
N ASP A 133 45.01 -12.88 27.17
CA ASP A 133 44.88 -11.70 26.31
C ASP A 133 43.48 -11.68 25.69
N GLN A 134 42.70 -10.64 25.97
CA GLN A 134 41.39 -10.41 25.36
C GLN A 134 41.59 -9.78 23.98
N ALA A 135 41.67 -10.61 22.94
CA ALA A 135 41.83 -10.13 21.57
C ALA A 135 40.59 -9.34 21.10
N HIS A 136 40.74 -8.01 20.98
CA HIS A 136 39.72 -7.12 20.42
C HIS A 136 39.41 -7.50 18.95
N ILE A 137 38.13 -7.74 18.65
CA ILE A 137 37.64 -7.82 17.26
C ILE A 137 37.11 -6.43 16.89
N GLY A 138 37.97 -5.61 16.28
CA GLY A 138 37.59 -4.27 15.79
C GLY A 138 38.79 -3.35 15.57
N SER A 139 39.38 -3.38 14.37
CA SER A 139 40.51 -2.50 13.99
C SER A 139 40.44 -1.94 12.55
N ASP A 140 39.61 -2.50 11.66
CA ASP A 140 39.66 -2.20 10.21
C ASP A 140 38.54 -1.28 9.71
N PHE A 141 37.77 -0.66 10.62
CA PHE A 141 36.75 0.36 10.29
C PHE A 141 37.30 1.80 10.35
N GLN A 142 38.62 1.99 10.41
CA GLN A 142 39.26 3.29 10.25
C GLN A 142 39.84 3.46 8.83
N PRO A 143 39.73 4.66 8.22
CA PRO A 143 40.46 4.98 6.99
C PRO A 143 41.98 4.98 7.25
N PRO A 144 42.84 4.86 6.21
CA PRO A 144 44.28 4.80 6.36
C PRO A 144 44.84 5.97 7.19
N ALA A 145 45.83 5.65 8.05
CA ALA A 145 46.33 6.54 9.10
C ALA A 145 46.76 7.92 8.54
N GLY A 146 46.03 8.96 8.97
CA GLY A 146 46.13 10.32 8.42
C GLY A 146 44.96 11.22 8.83
N ALA A 147 43.80 10.64 9.16
CA ALA A 147 42.75 11.33 9.91
C ALA A 147 43.25 11.70 11.33
N ILE A 148 42.86 12.88 11.80
CA ILE A 148 43.25 13.40 13.12
C ILE A 148 42.48 12.66 14.23
N ASP A 149 43.18 12.30 15.30
CA ASP A 149 42.62 11.61 16.46
C ASP A 149 41.67 12.53 17.26
N ILE A 150 40.47 12.04 17.57
CA ILE A 150 39.36 12.78 18.17
C ILE A 150 39.02 12.28 19.59
N ASP A 151 39.60 11.17 20.06
CA ASP A 151 39.24 10.56 21.35
C ASP A 151 39.66 11.37 22.59
N GLN A 152 40.39 12.47 22.42
CA GLN A 152 40.63 13.45 23.51
C GLN A 152 39.45 14.41 23.76
N ALA A 153 38.46 14.50 22.86
CA ALA A 153 37.37 15.47 22.95
C ALA A 153 36.25 15.08 23.94
N GLN A 154 36.13 13.81 24.35
CA GLN A 154 34.98 13.33 25.14
C GLN A 154 35.06 13.58 26.65
N SER A 155 36.13 14.20 27.17
CA SER A 155 36.30 14.44 28.61
C SER A 155 35.64 15.72 29.15
N THR A 156 35.22 16.65 28.27
CA THR A 156 34.53 17.89 28.66
C THR A 156 33.51 18.34 27.63
N HIS A 157 32.21 18.05 27.85
CA HIS A 157 31.12 18.98 27.53
C HIS A 157 29.79 18.56 28.18
N GLU A 158 29.33 19.34 29.16
CA GLU A 158 27.93 19.32 29.57
C GLU A 158 27.08 20.13 28.57
N SER A 159 25.89 19.62 28.26
CA SER A 159 24.71 20.35 27.78
C SER A 159 24.87 21.52 26.78
N THR A 160 24.96 21.23 25.48
CA THR A 160 24.21 21.95 24.41
C THR A 160 24.15 21.07 23.15
N GLY A 161 22.98 20.96 22.52
CA GLY A 161 22.83 20.19 21.26
C GLY A 161 23.10 21.05 20.03
N THR A 162 24.14 20.71 19.26
CA THR A 162 24.42 21.28 17.93
C THR A 162 23.87 20.39 16.81
N PRO A 163 23.38 20.94 15.68
CA PRO A 163 22.92 20.15 14.54
C PRO A 163 24.05 19.35 13.86
N LEU A 164 23.74 18.13 13.40
CA LEU A 164 24.64 17.29 12.57
C LEU A 164 24.56 17.62 11.05
N VAL A 165 24.04 18.81 10.73
CA VAL A 165 23.81 19.32 9.36
C VAL A 165 24.48 20.68 9.23
N LEU A 166 25.19 20.91 8.12
CA LEU A 166 25.81 22.18 7.78
C LEU A 166 24.90 22.99 6.86
N THR A 167 24.77 24.28 7.15
CA THR A 167 23.97 25.24 6.37
C THR A 167 24.84 26.33 5.76
N GLY A 168 24.90 26.42 4.43
CA GLY A 168 25.23 27.67 3.71
C GLY A 168 26.71 27.95 3.39
N ASP A 169 27.56 28.19 4.40
CA ASP A 169 28.78 29.03 4.36
C ASP A 169 29.82 28.82 3.22
N CYS A 170 29.79 27.70 2.51
CA CYS A 170 30.71 27.43 1.39
C CYS A 170 30.12 27.67 -0.01
N TRP A 171 28.80 27.83 -0.18
CA TRP A 171 28.11 27.76 -1.47
C TRP A 171 27.60 29.10 -2.04
N ASP A 172 27.99 30.26 -1.48
CA ASP A 172 27.57 31.63 -1.86
C ASP A 172 27.95 32.09 -3.30
N ARG A 173 28.18 31.18 -4.24
CA ARG A 173 28.78 31.47 -5.56
C ARG A 173 28.12 30.80 -6.77
N VAL A 174 26.88 30.33 -6.64
CA VAL A 174 26.01 30.28 -7.82
C VAL A 174 25.83 31.74 -8.30
N GLU A 175 26.07 32.04 -9.58
CA GLU A 175 25.78 33.38 -10.12
C GLU A 175 24.25 33.53 -10.28
N ILE A 176 23.60 33.95 -9.19
CA ILE A 176 22.14 34.07 -9.12
C ILE A 176 21.68 35.24 -10.01
N ASP A 177 21.23 34.94 -11.23
CA ASP A 177 20.43 35.87 -12.03
C ASP A 177 19.25 36.38 -11.20
N HIS A 178 18.82 37.62 -11.42
CA HIS A 178 17.86 38.31 -10.55
C HIS A 178 16.51 37.58 -10.41
N ASN A 179 16.14 36.69 -11.33
CA ASN A 179 14.98 35.82 -11.23
C ASN A 179 15.18 34.65 -10.24
N ALA A 180 16.38 34.09 -10.15
CA ALA A 180 16.69 32.89 -9.37
C ALA A 180 16.86 33.14 -7.86
N VAL A 181 16.82 34.40 -7.40
CA VAL A 181 16.88 34.76 -5.97
C VAL A 181 15.67 34.21 -5.20
N HIS A 182 14.48 34.26 -5.81
CA HIS A 182 13.26 33.72 -5.22
C HIS A 182 13.32 32.18 -5.09
N ASP A 183 13.83 31.52 -6.13
CA ASP A 183 14.01 30.06 -6.15
C ASP A 183 15.05 29.63 -5.12
N ALA A 184 16.16 30.36 -4.96
CA ALA A 184 17.19 30.06 -3.95
C ALA A 184 16.63 30.09 -2.51
N VAL A 185 15.76 31.06 -2.18
CA VAL A 185 15.09 31.10 -0.85
C VAL A 185 14.14 29.91 -0.68
N SER A 186 13.38 29.56 -1.72
CA SER A 186 12.48 28.40 -1.72
C SER A 186 13.24 27.07 -1.52
N LEU A 187 14.31 26.86 -2.31
CA LEU A 187 15.21 25.70 -2.21
C LEU A 187 15.87 25.61 -0.83
N GLY A 188 16.24 26.75 -0.22
CA GLY A 188 16.74 26.83 1.14
C GLY A 188 15.72 26.39 2.19
N SER A 189 14.46 26.82 2.05
CA SER A 189 13.37 26.39 2.95
C SER A 189 13.03 24.90 2.86
N GLU A 190 13.32 24.28 1.71
CA GLU A 190 13.23 22.82 1.49
C GLU A 190 14.51 22.06 1.88
N GLY A 191 15.51 22.76 2.43
CA GLY A 191 16.79 22.19 2.86
C GLY A 191 17.62 21.63 1.71
N CYS A 192 17.49 22.13 0.48
CA CYS A 192 18.24 21.62 -0.67
C CYS A 192 19.76 21.82 -0.54
N PHE A 193 20.19 22.82 0.23
CA PHE A 193 21.60 23.11 0.50
C PHE A 193 22.11 22.44 1.80
N ASP A 194 21.25 21.75 2.55
CA ASP A 194 21.61 21.03 3.77
C ASP A 194 22.42 19.78 3.42
N ILE A 195 23.68 19.75 3.86
CA ILE A 195 24.55 18.58 3.76
C ILE A 195 24.94 18.08 5.15
N PRO A 196 25.14 16.75 5.35
CA PRO A 196 25.68 16.23 6.59
C PRO A 196 27.03 16.85 6.94
N VAL A 197 27.37 16.93 8.23
CA VAL A 197 28.72 17.28 8.67
C VAL A 197 29.78 16.39 8.01
N GLU A 198 30.98 16.94 7.79
CA GLU A 198 32.00 16.37 6.89
C GLU A 198 32.30 14.87 7.13
N PRO A 199 32.47 14.35 8.38
CA PRO A 199 32.71 12.93 8.62
C PRO A 199 31.52 12.01 8.31
N VAL A 200 30.29 12.53 8.24
CA VAL A 200 29.11 11.79 7.78
C VAL A 200 29.00 11.89 6.26
N MET A 201 29.19 13.08 5.69
CA MET A 201 29.20 13.28 4.24
C MET A 201 30.26 12.42 3.55
N ARG A 202 31.50 12.40 4.05
CA ARG A 202 32.57 11.54 3.52
C ARG A 202 32.18 10.08 3.52
N ARG A 203 31.53 9.57 4.58
CA ARG A 203 31.07 8.18 4.63
C ARG A 203 30.05 7.88 3.52
N PHE A 204 29.03 8.73 3.31
CA PHE A 204 28.10 8.55 2.19
C PHE A 204 28.81 8.57 0.83
N ILE A 205 29.77 9.49 0.62
CA ILE A 205 30.53 9.57 -0.62
C ILE A 205 31.44 8.34 -0.83
N SER A 206 32.08 7.82 0.23
CA SER A 206 32.80 6.55 0.17
C SER A 206 31.86 5.38 -0.15
N HIS A 207 30.65 5.33 0.41
CA HIS A 207 29.63 4.32 0.07
C HIS A 207 29.16 4.44 -1.39
N TYR A 208 29.14 5.63 -1.99
CA TYR A 208 28.94 5.79 -3.44
C TYR A 208 30.07 5.12 -4.24
N PHE A 209 31.34 5.40 -3.91
CA PHE A 209 32.48 4.82 -4.63
C PHE A 209 32.64 3.31 -4.40
N LEU A 210 32.24 2.81 -3.23
CA LEU A 210 32.19 1.38 -2.91
C LEU A 210 31.08 0.66 -3.69
N TYR A 211 29.84 1.15 -3.64
CA TYR A 211 28.64 0.35 -3.98
C TYR A 211 27.84 0.83 -5.20
N VAL A 212 28.06 2.04 -5.72
CA VAL A 212 27.41 2.55 -6.95
C VAL A 212 28.40 2.60 -8.11
N HIS A 213 29.53 3.28 -7.90
CA HIS A 213 30.51 3.58 -8.95
C HIS A 213 31.06 2.35 -9.70
N PRO A 214 31.32 1.17 -9.10
CA PRO A 214 31.99 0.08 -9.84
C PRO A 214 31.18 -0.55 -10.99
N LEU A 215 29.85 -0.37 -11.03
CA LEU A 215 29.02 -0.68 -12.20
C LEU A 215 28.35 0.57 -12.82
N LEU A 216 28.73 1.76 -12.35
CA LEU A 216 28.28 3.05 -12.88
C LEU A 216 29.37 4.14 -12.77
N PRO A 217 30.57 3.96 -13.37
CA PRO A 217 31.72 4.85 -13.19
C PRO A 217 31.61 6.10 -14.07
N MET A 218 30.52 6.85 -13.91
CA MET A 218 30.19 8.07 -14.66
C MET A 218 31.04 9.30 -14.26
N LEU A 219 31.67 9.23 -13.09
CA LEU A 219 32.72 10.12 -12.61
C LEU A 219 34.08 9.45 -12.86
N ASP A 220 35.17 10.21 -12.75
CA ASP A 220 36.50 9.64 -12.51
C ASP A 220 36.79 9.80 -11.01
N GLU A 221 37.08 8.70 -10.30
CA GLU A 221 37.22 8.76 -8.83
C GLU A 221 38.45 9.57 -8.42
N GLY A 222 39.57 9.44 -9.14
CA GLY A 222 40.79 10.16 -8.81
C GLY A 222 40.61 11.66 -8.98
N ASP A 223 40.01 12.08 -10.10
CA ASP A 223 39.71 13.50 -10.34
C ASP A 223 38.80 14.09 -9.25
N PHE A 224 37.87 13.30 -8.72
CA PHE A 224 36.96 13.73 -7.65
C PHE A 224 37.68 13.94 -6.31
N TRP A 225 38.61 13.05 -5.92
CA TRP A 225 39.36 13.20 -4.67
C TRP A 225 40.49 14.24 -4.78
N ASP A 226 41.15 14.37 -5.93
CA ASP A 226 42.13 15.44 -6.19
C ASP A 226 41.47 16.82 -6.02
N LEU A 227 40.24 17.00 -6.53
CA LEU A 227 39.45 18.23 -6.37
C LEU A 227 39.15 18.56 -4.89
N GLN A 228 38.93 17.56 -4.03
CA GLN A 228 38.71 17.77 -2.59
C GLN A 228 40.01 17.99 -1.79
N SER A 229 41.17 17.63 -2.35
CA SER A 229 42.45 17.59 -1.63
C SER A 229 43.29 18.86 -1.77
N ASP A 230 42.88 19.80 -2.62
CA ASP A 230 43.55 21.11 -2.75
C ASP A 230 43.38 21.95 -1.47
N SER A 231 44.41 21.92 -0.63
CA SER A 231 44.45 22.59 0.68
C SER A 231 44.53 24.12 0.59
N ASN A 232 44.55 24.72 -0.60
CA ASN A 232 44.56 26.17 -0.79
C ASN A 232 43.15 26.77 -0.61
N PRO A 233 42.89 27.62 0.41
CA PRO A 233 41.55 28.17 0.65
C PRO A 233 40.99 29.02 -0.50
N ALA A 234 41.86 29.55 -1.37
CA ALA A 234 41.46 30.29 -2.57
C ALA A 234 40.95 29.39 -3.70
N ASN A 235 41.37 28.12 -3.74
CA ASN A 235 40.96 27.13 -4.74
C ASN A 235 39.81 26.25 -4.24
N TYR A 236 39.74 25.95 -2.93
CA TYR A 236 38.72 25.10 -2.31
C TYR A 236 37.28 25.51 -2.70
N ARG A 237 36.99 26.83 -2.74
CA ARG A 237 35.69 27.39 -3.17
C ARG A 237 35.38 27.29 -4.68
N ASN A 238 36.35 26.92 -5.52
CA ASN A 238 36.17 26.70 -6.96
C ASN A 238 36.28 25.22 -7.36
N ASN A 239 36.87 24.37 -6.51
CA ASN A 239 37.13 22.95 -6.79
C ASN A 239 36.12 21.98 -6.14
N CYS A 240 35.29 22.45 -5.20
CA CYS A 240 34.34 21.57 -4.52
C CYS A 240 33.26 21.02 -5.50
N PRO A 241 32.90 19.73 -5.46
CA PRO A 241 31.88 19.17 -6.35
C PRO A 241 30.51 19.82 -6.16
N ASP A 242 29.78 20.00 -7.27
CA ASP A 242 28.50 20.70 -7.31
C ASP A 242 27.45 20.13 -6.32
N ILE A 243 26.67 21.01 -5.68
CA ILE A 243 25.67 20.64 -4.67
C ILE A 243 24.57 19.71 -5.22
N LEU A 244 24.19 19.83 -6.49
CA LEU A 244 23.28 18.89 -7.16
C LEU A 244 23.91 17.50 -7.26
N LEU A 245 25.20 17.42 -7.62
CA LEU A 245 25.93 16.16 -7.66
C LEU A 245 26.06 15.54 -6.26
N ILE A 246 26.41 16.34 -5.24
CA ILE A 246 26.49 15.89 -3.85
C ILE A 246 25.15 15.35 -3.36
N GLN A 247 24.04 16.08 -3.49
CA GLN A 247 22.72 15.58 -3.06
C GLN A 247 22.31 14.31 -3.83
N ALA A 248 22.65 14.21 -5.13
CA ALA A 248 22.38 13.02 -5.93
C ALA A 248 23.27 11.81 -5.51
N MET A 249 24.51 12.04 -5.09
CA MET A 249 25.40 11.00 -4.55
C MET A 249 24.94 10.55 -3.15
N LEU A 250 24.57 11.49 -2.26
CA LEU A 250 23.96 11.19 -0.96
C LEU A 250 22.71 10.31 -1.14
N PHE A 251 21.82 10.70 -2.07
CA PHE A 251 20.64 9.93 -2.45
C PHE A 251 20.97 8.48 -2.89
N ALA A 252 21.92 8.31 -3.80
CA ALA A 252 22.29 7.00 -4.34
C ALA A 252 22.99 6.11 -3.30
N ALA A 253 23.79 6.70 -2.40
CA ALA A 253 24.49 6.00 -1.33
C ALA A 253 23.62 5.65 -0.11
N CYS A 254 22.52 6.38 0.11
CA CYS A 254 21.69 6.30 1.32
C CYS A 254 21.13 4.89 1.65
N GLN A 255 21.11 3.96 0.70
CA GLN A 255 20.65 2.57 0.92
C GLN A 255 21.74 1.64 1.49
N PHE A 256 23.01 2.08 1.53
CA PHE A 256 24.16 1.26 1.92
C PHE A 256 24.74 1.62 3.29
N VAL A 257 24.44 2.81 3.81
CA VAL A 257 24.81 3.24 5.17
C VAL A 257 23.97 2.52 6.24
N SER A 258 24.39 2.60 7.49
CA SER A 258 23.66 2.03 8.62
C SER A 258 22.37 2.81 8.94
N GLU A 259 21.42 2.15 9.60
CA GLU A 259 20.26 2.85 10.17
C GLU A 259 20.66 3.84 11.27
N GLU A 260 21.73 3.57 12.01
CA GLU A 260 22.20 4.40 13.12
C GLU A 260 22.71 5.76 12.62
N GLU A 261 23.48 5.78 11.52
CA GLU A 261 23.91 7.01 10.85
C GLU A 261 22.71 7.84 10.35
N VAL A 262 21.69 7.17 9.83
CA VAL A 262 20.48 7.81 9.31
C VAL A 262 19.56 8.31 10.43
N LYS A 263 19.50 7.60 11.56
CA LYS A 263 18.81 8.03 12.78
C LYS A 263 19.53 9.20 13.46
N ALA A 264 20.87 9.23 13.44
CA ALA A 264 21.67 10.37 13.90
C ALA A 264 21.45 11.63 13.04
N LEU A 265 21.14 11.48 11.75
CA LEU A 265 20.71 12.58 10.87
C LEU A 265 19.23 13.01 11.06
N GLY A 266 18.52 12.44 12.05
CA GLY A 266 17.15 12.82 12.40
C GLY A 266 16.05 12.13 11.60
N PHE A 267 16.38 11.16 10.74
CA PHE A 267 15.39 10.38 9.99
C PHE A 267 14.96 9.12 10.75
N ARG A 268 13.71 8.67 10.57
CA ARG A 268 13.19 7.46 11.22
C ARG A 268 13.81 6.17 10.65
N GLY A 269 14.27 6.19 9.40
CA GLY A 269 14.92 5.04 8.75
C GLY A 269 15.30 5.29 7.28
N LEU A 270 15.98 4.31 6.68
CA LEU A 270 16.64 4.41 5.36
C LEU A 270 15.72 4.88 4.23
N ARG A 271 14.49 4.34 4.14
CA ARG A 271 13.49 4.77 3.12
C ARG A 271 13.17 6.27 3.21
N GLN A 272 12.97 6.81 4.41
CA GLN A 272 12.63 8.22 4.62
C GLN A 272 13.79 9.15 4.24
N ALA A 273 15.01 8.82 4.66
CA ALA A 273 16.20 9.58 4.31
C ALA A 273 16.45 9.59 2.81
N LYS A 274 16.34 8.41 2.16
CA LYS A 274 16.45 8.28 0.70
C LYS A 274 15.39 9.11 -0.03
N ALA A 275 14.14 9.16 0.46
CA ALA A 275 13.10 10.02 -0.09
C ALA A 275 13.41 11.53 0.09
N CYS A 276 14.02 11.93 1.22
CA CYS A 276 14.43 13.31 1.48
C CYS A 276 15.56 13.76 0.53
N PHE A 277 16.64 12.98 0.43
CA PHE A 277 17.74 13.27 -0.50
C PHE A 277 17.27 13.26 -1.97
N TYR A 278 16.34 12.36 -2.34
CA TYR A 278 15.69 12.38 -3.65
C TYR A 278 14.93 13.69 -3.90
N LYS A 279 14.11 14.16 -2.95
CA LYS A 279 13.38 15.43 -3.06
C LYS A 279 14.35 16.59 -3.29
N ARG A 280 15.40 16.69 -2.46
CA ARG A 280 16.42 17.75 -2.54
C ARG A 280 17.14 17.76 -3.88
N ALA A 281 17.66 16.62 -4.32
CA ALA A 281 18.32 16.49 -5.63
C ALA A 281 17.36 16.76 -6.81
N LYS A 282 16.10 16.29 -6.74
CA LYS A 282 15.08 16.59 -7.76
C LYS A 282 14.76 18.09 -7.85
N LEU A 283 14.65 18.78 -6.72
CA LEU A 283 14.41 20.22 -6.68
C LEU A 283 15.59 21.02 -7.25
N LEU A 284 16.83 20.69 -6.88
CA LEU A 284 18.04 21.30 -7.46
C LEU A 284 18.14 21.05 -8.98
N TYR A 285 17.77 19.86 -9.46
CA TYR A 285 17.71 19.55 -10.89
C TYR A 285 16.65 20.37 -11.63
N SER A 286 15.49 20.59 -10.99
CA SER A 286 14.39 21.38 -11.57
C SER A 286 14.60 22.90 -11.46
N SER A 287 15.53 23.36 -10.61
CA SER A 287 15.98 24.76 -10.60
C SER A 287 16.74 25.09 -11.89
N GLN A 288 16.53 26.29 -12.44
CA GLN A 288 17.21 26.71 -13.69
C GLN A 288 18.66 27.17 -13.47
N MET A 289 19.27 26.79 -12.34
CA MET A 289 20.61 27.23 -11.93
C MET A 289 21.75 26.49 -12.66
N HIS A 290 21.50 25.28 -13.17
CA HIS A 290 22.53 24.42 -13.75
C HIS A 290 22.30 24.20 -15.25
N THR A 291 23.29 24.55 -16.08
CA THR A 291 23.24 24.41 -17.55
C THR A 291 24.27 23.43 -18.13
N ASP A 292 25.20 22.92 -17.32
CA ASP A 292 26.17 21.91 -17.76
C ASP A 292 25.48 20.56 -18.00
N HIS A 293 25.54 20.08 -19.24
CA HIS A 293 25.00 18.79 -19.63
C HIS A 293 25.77 17.60 -19.03
N ILE A 294 27.04 17.76 -18.60
CA ILE A 294 27.80 16.69 -17.93
C ILE A 294 27.24 16.46 -16.52
N LEU A 295 27.20 17.51 -15.69
CA LEU A 295 26.57 17.52 -14.38
C LEU A 295 25.12 17.01 -14.44
N MET A 296 24.31 17.52 -15.37
CA MET A 296 22.90 17.14 -15.50
C MET A 296 22.74 15.68 -15.95
N ALA A 297 23.59 15.16 -16.84
CA ALA A 297 23.57 13.73 -17.19
C ALA A 297 23.95 12.85 -15.98
N GLN A 298 24.94 13.25 -15.18
CA GLN A 298 25.39 12.53 -13.99
C GLN A 298 24.32 12.54 -12.89
N ALA A 299 23.73 13.69 -12.57
CA ALA A 299 22.63 13.78 -11.61
C ALA A 299 21.41 12.96 -12.05
N ALA A 300 21.02 13.04 -13.33
CA ALA A 300 19.92 12.24 -13.87
C ALA A 300 20.20 10.72 -13.80
N LEU A 301 21.44 10.28 -14.06
CA LEU A 301 21.86 8.87 -13.92
C LEU A 301 21.65 8.36 -12.49
N LEU A 302 22.05 9.14 -11.49
CA LEU A 302 21.87 8.77 -10.07
C LEU A 302 20.38 8.75 -9.67
N LEU A 303 19.59 9.73 -10.12
CA LEU A 303 18.15 9.79 -9.86
C LEU A 303 17.37 8.59 -10.45
N THR A 304 17.96 7.81 -11.38
CA THR A 304 17.38 6.52 -11.81
C THR A 304 17.32 5.44 -10.71
N TYR A 305 17.92 5.64 -9.54
CA TYR A 305 17.79 4.74 -8.37
C TYR A 305 16.51 4.98 -7.54
N TRP A 306 15.64 5.90 -7.98
CA TRP A 306 14.31 6.10 -7.41
C TRP A 306 13.28 5.14 -8.02
N SER A 307 12.48 4.49 -7.18
CA SER A 307 11.36 3.62 -7.59
C SER A 307 10.06 4.21 -7.05
N SER A 308 8.92 3.89 -7.67
CA SER A 308 7.66 4.55 -7.32
C SER A 308 7.16 4.16 -5.93
N SER A 309 6.84 5.18 -5.13
CA SER A 309 5.99 5.07 -3.94
C SER A 309 4.52 4.94 -4.35
N LEU A 310 3.68 4.38 -3.48
CA LEU A 310 2.24 4.17 -3.72
C LEU A 310 1.47 5.48 -3.99
N ASN A 311 1.98 6.62 -3.53
CA ASN A 311 1.33 7.93 -3.64
C ASN A 311 1.99 8.85 -4.71
N SER A 312 2.77 8.31 -5.64
CA SER A 312 3.45 9.09 -6.69
C SER A 312 2.54 9.38 -7.88
N SER A 313 2.33 10.67 -8.20
CA SER A 313 1.69 11.08 -9.45
C SER A 313 2.58 10.89 -10.69
N GLU A 314 3.91 10.85 -10.51
CA GLU A 314 4.90 10.61 -11.56
C GLU A 314 5.11 9.09 -11.72
N LYS A 315 4.50 8.51 -12.77
CA LYS A 315 4.60 7.07 -13.12
C LYS A 315 5.97 6.76 -13.75
N GLN A 316 6.56 5.61 -13.44
CA GLN A 316 7.85 5.15 -13.98
C GLN A 316 9.03 6.15 -13.86
N PRO A 317 9.29 6.75 -12.68
CA PRO A 317 10.22 7.89 -12.55
C PRO A 317 11.67 7.57 -12.95
N ASN A 318 12.19 6.38 -12.62
CA ASN A 318 13.51 5.92 -13.07
C ASN A 318 13.67 5.88 -14.60
N SER A 319 12.60 5.53 -15.32
CA SER A 319 12.60 5.55 -16.79
C SER A 319 12.61 6.98 -17.34
N ILE A 320 11.91 7.92 -16.67
CA ILE A 320 11.94 9.36 -17.01
C ILE A 320 13.34 9.95 -16.77
N TRP A 321 13.97 9.66 -15.63
CA TRP A 321 15.33 10.13 -15.31
C TRP A 321 16.37 9.57 -16.28
N LEU A 322 16.25 8.31 -16.69
CA LEU A 322 17.11 7.72 -17.71
C LEU A 322 16.95 8.44 -19.06
N GLY A 323 15.73 8.78 -19.46
CA GLY A 323 15.47 9.55 -20.68
C GLY A 323 16.10 10.95 -20.65
N ARG A 324 16.09 11.61 -19.49
CA ARG A 324 16.81 12.89 -19.26
C ARG A 324 18.32 12.70 -19.40
N ALA A 325 18.91 11.69 -18.74
CA ALA A 325 20.34 11.39 -18.85
C ALA A 325 20.78 11.11 -20.30
N ILE A 326 20.01 10.30 -21.03
CA ILE A 326 20.25 10.01 -22.46
C ILE A 326 20.15 11.29 -23.31
N SER A 327 19.21 12.18 -23.01
CA SER A 327 19.07 13.47 -23.70
C SER A 327 20.29 14.37 -23.50
N HIS A 328 20.75 14.55 -22.26
CA HIS A 328 21.96 15.34 -21.99
C HIS A 328 23.22 14.70 -22.60
N ALA A 329 23.38 13.37 -22.54
CA ALA A 329 24.49 12.66 -23.18
C ALA A 329 24.50 12.81 -24.72
N LYS A 330 23.32 12.74 -25.37
CA LYS A 330 23.19 12.95 -26.82
C LYS A 330 23.41 14.42 -27.23
N ALA A 331 23.06 15.39 -26.38
CA ALA A 331 23.36 16.79 -26.61
C ALA A 331 24.87 17.08 -26.59
N LEU A 332 25.63 16.36 -25.76
CA LEU A 332 27.10 16.37 -25.75
C LEU A 332 27.74 15.57 -26.90
N GLY A 333 26.96 14.86 -27.72
CA GLY A 333 27.47 13.97 -28.78
C GLY A 333 28.18 12.72 -28.25
N ALA A 334 27.96 12.33 -26.99
CA ALA A 334 28.60 11.17 -26.37
C ALA A 334 28.28 9.85 -27.09
N ASP A 335 27.11 9.79 -27.74
CA ASP A 335 26.67 8.70 -28.63
C ASP A 335 27.54 8.51 -29.89
N LYS A 336 28.41 9.49 -30.20
CA LYS A 336 29.25 9.55 -31.42
C LYS A 336 30.75 9.54 -31.10
N CYS A 337 31.15 9.40 -29.83
CA CYS A 337 32.53 9.54 -29.34
C CYS A 337 33.41 8.31 -29.64
N ALA A 338 33.59 7.99 -30.93
CA ALA A 338 34.39 6.87 -31.42
C ALA A 338 35.86 6.93 -30.95
N ASP A 339 36.56 5.80 -31.05
CA ASP A 339 38.01 5.76 -30.84
C ASP A 339 38.74 6.51 -31.96
N VAL A 340 39.65 7.41 -31.60
CA VAL A 340 40.57 8.05 -32.56
C VAL A 340 41.64 7.03 -32.94
N PRO A 341 41.80 6.65 -34.24
CA PRO A 341 42.78 5.66 -34.64
C PRO A 341 44.20 6.05 -34.22
N LYS A 342 44.94 5.11 -33.60
CA LYS A 342 46.32 5.29 -33.14
C LYS A 342 47.25 5.61 -34.33
N GLY A 343 47.37 6.90 -34.67
CA GLY A 343 48.16 7.41 -35.79
C GLY A 343 47.68 8.72 -36.41
N VAL A 344 46.43 9.15 -36.20
CA VAL A 344 45.87 10.36 -36.85
C VAL A 344 45.74 11.53 -35.87
N GLY A 345 46.81 12.32 -35.76
CA GLY A 345 46.86 13.55 -34.96
C GLY A 345 47.04 13.32 -33.45
N GLN A 346 47.82 14.18 -32.80
CA GLN A 346 47.87 14.25 -31.34
C GLN A 346 46.68 15.07 -30.84
N ALA A 347 45.55 14.40 -30.55
CA ALA A 347 44.51 14.99 -29.72
C ALA A 347 45.12 15.42 -28.37
N SER A 348 44.75 16.59 -27.86
CA SER A 348 45.29 17.10 -26.59
C SER A 348 44.91 16.17 -25.42
N SER A 349 45.72 16.20 -24.36
CA SER A 349 45.41 15.46 -23.13
C SER A 349 44.03 15.83 -22.57
N GLN A 350 43.69 17.11 -22.60
CA GLN A 350 42.38 17.63 -22.20
C GLN A 350 41.24 17.10 -23.07
N GLN A 351 41.40 17.03 -24.40
CA GLN A 351 40.36 16.44 -25.27
C GLN A 351 40.15 14.96 -24.94
N ARG A 352 41.22 14.19 -24.74
CA ARG A 352 41.10 12.77 -24.37
C ARG A 352 40.40 12.57 -23.03
N LEU A 353 40.66 13.42 -22.03
CA LEU A 353 39.97 13.37 -20.74
C LEU A 353 38.48 13.72 -20.88
N HIS A 354 38.14 14.72 -21.70
CA HIS A 354 36.74 15.05 -22.02
C HIS A 354 36.03 13.89 -22.74
N ASP A 355 36.64 13.34 -23.80
CA ASP A 355 36.12 12.18 -24.52
C ASP A 355 35.89 10.97 -23.60
N ASN A 356 36.82 10.70 -22.67
CA ASN A 356 36.69 9.61 -21.71
C ASN A 356 35.52 9.84 -20.73
N ARG A 357 35.29 11.08 -20.27
CA ARG A 357 34.12 11.43 -19.44
C ARG A 357 32.80 11.22 -20.22
N LEU A 358 32.77 11.59 -21.51
CA LEU A 358 31.61 11.31 -22.37
C LEU A 358 31.36 9.79 -22.56
N ARG A 359 32.42 9.00 -22.81
CA ARG A 359 32.32 7.54 -22.92
C ARG A 359 31.84 6.89 -21.62
N ARG A 360 32.36 7.33 -20.46
CA ARG A 360 31.91 6.90 -19.11
C ARG A 360 30.39 7.13 -18.96
N ILE A 361 29.90 8.34 -19.23
CA ILE A 361 28.48 8.69 -19.13
C ILE A 361 27.62 7.88 -20.10
N TRP A 362 28.02 7.75 -21.37
CA TRP A 362 27.24 7.01 -22.38
C TRP A 362 27.08 5.52 -22.03
N TRP A 363 28.15 4.85 -21.57
CA TRP A 363 28.04 3.46 -21.11
C TRP A 363 27.26 3.30 -19.81
N CYS A 364 27.31 4.28 -18.91
CA CYS A 364 26.43 4.31 -17.75
C CYS A 364 24.94 4.41 -18.15
N CYS A 365 24.60 5.22 -19.16
CA CYS A 365 23.26 5.24 -19.74
C CYS A 365 22.87 3.87 -20.33
N ILE A 366 23.75 3.22 -21.10
CA ILE A 366 23.49 1.88 -21.66
C ILE A 366 23.25 0.85 -20.55
N ILE A 367 24.11 0.79 -19.53
CA ILE A 367 23.97 -0.17 -18.41
C ILE A 367 22.67 0.05 -17.65
N ARG A 368 22.31 1.30 -17.33
CA ARG A 368 21.02 1.59 -16.66
C ARG A 368 19.83 1.25 -17.54
N ASP A 369 19.89 1.52 -18.85
CA ASP A 369 18.83 1.14 -19.81
C ASP A 369 18.64 -0.38 -19.90
N ARG A 370 19.73 -1.16 -19.94
CA ARG A 370 19.65 -2.63 -19.91
C ARG A 370 19.18 -3.19 -18.59
N ILE A 371 19.66 -2.69 -17.45
CA ILE A 371 19.27 -3.19 -16.13
C ILE A 371 17.83 -2.80 -15.76
N ILE A 372 17.40 -1.57 -16.05
CA ILE A 372 15.99 -1.18 -15.85
C ILE A 372 15.10 -2.04 -16.75
N SER A 373 15.42 -2.16 -18.04
CA SER A 373 14.60 -2.96 -18.97
C SER A 373 14.56 -4.45 -18.60
N LEU A 374 15.68 -5.05 -18.16
CA LEU A 374 15.74 -6.44 -17.70
C LEU A 374 14.98 -6.68 -16.39
N CYS A 375 15.16 -5.82 -15.39
CA CYS A 375 14.66 -6.05 -14.03
C CYS A 375 13.20 -5.60 -13.88
N VAL A 376 12.81 -4.46 -14.46
CA VAL A 376 11.42 -3.94 -14.39
C VAL A 376 10.65 -4.07 -15.70
N ARG A 377 11.15 -4.80 -16.71
CA ARG A 377 10.39 -5.22 -17.90
C ARG A 377 9.82 -4.04 -18.71
N ARG A 378 10.68 -3.08 -19.02
CA ARG A 378 10.35 -1.86 -19.79
C ARG A 378 11.09 -1.84 -21.12
N HIS A 379 10.71 -0.92 -22.00
CA HIS A 379 11.38 -0.74 -23.30
C HIS A 379 12.79 -0.18 -23.16
N LEU A 380 13.70 -0.63 -24.03
CA LEU A 380 14.98 0.03 -24.28
C LEU A 380 14.77 1.44 -24.80
N GLN A 381 15.45 2.43 -24.22
CA GLN A 381 15.52 3.80 -24.73
C GLN A 381 16.70 4.01 -25.69
N ILE A 382 17.70 3.13 -25.65
CA ILE A 382 18.81 3.05 -26.61
C ILE A 382 18.63 1.76 -27.44
N SER A 383 18.10 1.87 -28.67
CA SER A 383 17.86 0.70 -29.53
C SER A 383 19.14 -0.02 -29.94
N ARG A 384 19.02 -1.30 -30.32
CA ARG A 384 20.14 -2.11 -30.80
C ARG A 384 20.85 -1.47 -32.00
N ASP A 385 20.10 -0.88 -32.91
CA ASP A 385 20.61 -0.25 -34.14
C ASP A 385 21.53 0.96 -33.87
N HIS A 386 21.33 1.67 -32.74
CA HIS A 386 22.23 2.76 -32.34
C HIS A 386 23.60 2.25 -31.89
N LEU A 387 23.71 0.96 -31.51
CA LEU A 387 24.97 0.31 -31.12
C LEU A 387 25.67 -0.37 -32.31
N ASP A 388 24.97 -0.64 -33.42
CA ASP A 388 25.56 -1.26 -34.62
C ASP A 388 25.87 -0.25 -35.76
N ASN A 389 25.03 0.77 -35.97
CA ASN A 389 25.22 1.74 -37.07
C ASN A 389 26.33 2.76 -36.79
N HIS A 390 26.59 3.03 -35.51
CA HIS A 390 27.85 3.62 -35.10
C HIS A 390 28.78 2.45 -34.78
N ALA A 391 29.99 2.43 -35.35
CA ALA A 391 31.06 1.55 -34.87
C ALA A 391 31.51 2.08 -33.51
N THR A 392 30.74 1.74 -32.47
CA THR A 392 30.58 2.57 -31.27
C THR A 392 31.86 2.69 -30.44
N THR A 393 32.06 3.89 -29.88
CA THR A 393 32.50 4.16 -28.50
C THR A 393 32.88 2.91 -27.69
N THR A 394 34.02 2.28 -27.93
CA THR A 394 34.42 1.11 -27.13
C THR A 394 34.91 1.62 -25.77
N ILE A 395 34.23 1.26 -24.68
CA ILE A 395 34.81 1.50 -23.36
C ILE A 395 35.93 0.48 -23.14
N SER A 396 37.12 0.98 -22.90
CA SER A 396 38.35 0.19 -22.77
C SER A 396 38.92 0.32 -21.37
N TYR A 397 39.83 -0.58 -21.00
CA TYR A 397 40.58 -0.46 -19.75
C TYR A 397 41.29 0.90 -19.66
N ASP A 398 41.94 1.34 -20.75
CA ASP A 398 42.57 2.66 -20.91
C ASP A 398 41.60 3.86 -20.72
N THR A 399 40.27 3.65 -20.79
CA THR A 399 39.25 4.69 -20.54
C THR A 399 38.98 4.91 -19.04
N LEU A 400 39.19 3.86 -18.24
CA LEU A 400 38.85 3.80 -16.82
C LEU A 400 40.07 3.76 -15.91
N SER A 401 41.21 3.24 -16.35
CA SER A 401 42.38 2.94 -15.49
C SER A 401 43.09 4.16 -14.90
N GLY A 402 42.67 5.39 -15.22
CA GLY A 402 43.21 6.63 -14.66
C GLY A 402 42.82 6.90 -13.19
N GLU A 403 41.94 6.08 -12.61
CA GLU A 403 41.57 6.12 -11.18
C GLU A 403 42.12 4.94 -10.36
N ASN A 404 42.99 4.10 -10.95
CA ASN A 404 43.50 2.88 -10.31
C ASN A 404 44.36 3.14 -9.08
N ASP A 405 45.25 4.13 -9.17
CA ASP A 405 46.22 4.55 -8.15
C ASP A 405 45.76 5.77 -7.35
N ARG A 406 44.56 6.29 -7.63
CA ARG A 406 43.94 7.47 -7.00
C ARG A 406 42.60 7.17 -6.29
N SER A 407 42.26 5.90 -6.08
CA SER A 407 41.07 5.54 -5.29
C SER A 407 41.34 5.70 -3.79
N HIS A 408 40.37 6.26 -3.06
CA HIS A 408 40.42 6.35 -1.59
C HIS A 408 39.71 5.17 -0.88
N VAL A 409 39.04 4.30 -1.63
CA VAL A 409 38.23 3.19 -1.08
C VAL A 409 38.67 1.80 -1.55
N TYR A 410 39.57 1.69 -2.53
CA TYR A 410 40.08 0.43 -3.07
C TYR A 410 41.59 0.49 -3.34
N ASP A 411 42.28 -0.63 -3.15
CA ASP A 411 43.63 -0.83 -3.65
C ASP A 411 43.66 -1.05 -5.18
N VAL A 412 44.85 -0.96 -5.78
CA VAL A 412 45.07 -1.03 -7.23
C VAL A 412 44.59 -2.36 -7.84
N ASP A 413 44.77 -3.50 -7.16
CA ASP A 413 44.43 -4.82 -7.70
C ASP A 413 42.91 -5.05 -7.63
N THR A 414 42.29 -4.66 -6.52
CA THR A 414 40.82 -4.63 -6.36
C THR A 414 40.19 -3.70 -7.39
N LYS A 415 40.72 -2.49 -7.57
CA LYS A 415 40.21 -1.49 -8.53
C LYS A 415 40.35 -1.98 -9.99
N SER A 416 41.48 -2.57 -10.34
CA SER A 416 41.72 -3.21 -11.65
C SER A 416 40.76 -4.38 -11.90
N SER A 417 40.44 -5.15 -10.86
CA SER A 417 39.46 -6.24 -10.92
C SER A 417 38.04 -5.70 -11.15
N LEU A 418 37.64 -4.63 -10.44
CA LEU A 418 36.34 -3.97 -10.61
C LEU A 418 36.17 -3.38 -12.03
N ILE A 419 37.21 -2.76 -12.61
CA ILE A 419 37.18 -2.32 -14.02
C ILE A 419 36.98 -3.52 -14.96
N THR A 420 37.63 -4.66 -14.69
CA THR A 420 37.45 -5.87 -15.50
C THR A 420 36.03 -6.44 -15.40
N LEU A 421 35.40 -6.39 -14.22
CA LEU A 421 33.98 -6.72 -14.03
C LEU A 421 33.06 -5.75 -14.80
N MET A 422 33.31 -4.45 -14.71
CA MET A 422 32.58 -3.42 -15.46
C MET A 422 32.63 -3.66 -16.98
N LEU A 423 33.82 -3.95 -17.54
CA LEU A 423 33.96 -4.30 -18.96
C LEU A 423 33.18 -5.59 -19.30
N THR A 424 33.24 -6.61 -18.46
CA THR A 424 32.49 -7.86 -18.65
C THR A 424 30.97 -7.66 -18.55
N MET A 425 30.53 -6.68 -17.75
CA MET A 425 29.13 -6.22 -17.69
C MET A 425 28.73 -5.45 -18.96
N THR A 426 29.63 -4.70 -19.59
CA THR A 426 29.35 -4.04 -20.89
C THR A 426 29.20 -5.04 -22.03
N ASP A 427 30.01 -6.12 -22.05
CA ASP A 427 29.79 -7.27 -22.94
C ASP A 427 28.41 -7.91 -22.71
N LEU A 428 27.98 -8.08 -21.44
CA LEU A 428 26.66 -8.63 -21.13
C LEU A 428 25.53 -7.72 -21.61
N CYS A 429 25.70 -6.39 -21.50
CA CYS A 429 24.76 -5.40 -22.01
C CYS A 429 24.54 -5.48 -23.54
N LEU A 430 25.53 -5.95 -24.31
CA LEU A 430 25.34 -6.23 -25.73
C LEU A 430 24.37 -7.40 -25.93
N CYS A 431 24.59 -8.54 -25.29
CA CYS A 431 23.66 -9.68 -25.33
C CYS A 431 22.26 -9.32 -24.80
N LEU A 432 22.18 -8.51 -23.74
CA LEU A 432 20.89 -7.98 -23.24
C LEU A 432 20.19 -7.09 -24.27
N SER A 433 20.92 -6.38 -25.14
CA SER A 433 20.31 -5.56 -26.20
C SER A 433 19.52 -6.42 -27.18
N ASP A 434 20.08 -7.55 -27.60
CA ASP A 434 19.41 -8.49 -28.51
C ASP A 434 18.19 -9.12 -27.83
N ILE A 435 18.37 -9.62 -26.60
CA ILE A 435 17.31 -10.27 -25.81
C ILE A 435 16.13 -9.34 -25.60
N LEU A 436 16.36 -8.14 -25.07
CA LEU A 436 15.29 -7.22 -24.67
C LEU A 436 14.53 -6.66 -25.88
N THR A 437 15.18 -6.60 -27.06
CA THR A 437 14.52 -6.29 -28.35
C THR A 437 13.59 -7.42 -28.82
N VAL A 438 13.85 -8.67 -28.43
CA VAL A 438 13.01 -9.84 -28.77
C VAL A 438 11.86 -10.04 -27.79
N VAL A 439 12.10 -9.86 -26.48
CA VAL A 439 11.16 -10.23 -25.40
C VAL A 439 10.22 -9.12 -24.93
N HIS A 440 10.49 -7.85 -25.25
CA HIS A 440 9.69 -6.71 -24.77
C HIS A 440 9.21 -5.80 -25.92
N PRO A 441 7.97 -5.28 -25.86
CA PRO A 441 6.99 -5.43 -24.80
C PRO A 441 6.16 -6.72 -24.92
N ALA A 442 5.75 -7.30 -23.79
CA ALA A 442 4.87 -8.46 -23.78
C ALA A 442 3.39 -8.12 -24.13
N LYS A 443 3.01 -6.84 -24.08
CA LYS A 443 1.65 -6.37 -24.33
C LYS A 443 1.25 -6.37 -25.81
N ASP A 444 2.14 -5.92 -26.70
CA ASP A 444 1.87 -5.83 -28.15
C ASP A 444 2.04 -7.19 -28.87
N PHE A 445 1.85 -8.29 -28.14
CA PHE A 445 2.12 -9.66 -28.59
C PHE A 445 1.00 -10.19 -29.51
N THR A 446 0.85 -9.56 -30.67
CA THR A 446 -0.08 -9.98 -31.73
C THR A 446 0.60 -10.99 -32.67
N VAL A 447 0.50 -12.28 -32.36
CA VAL A 447 0.95 -13.38 -33.25
C VAL A 447 0.03 -13.47 -34.46
N SER A 448 0.29 -12.63 -35.46
CA SER A 448 -0.54 -12.43 -36.65
C SER A 448 -0.19 -13.36 -37.83
N ASP A 449 1.02 -13.95 -37.86
CA ASP A 449 1.47 -14.87 -38.90
C ASP A 449 2.44 -15.93 -38.32
N ALA A 450 2.42 -17.12 -38.91
CA ALA A 450 3.39 -18.20 -38.64
C ALA A 450 4.82 -17.78 -39.01
N ARG A 451 5.01 -16.90 -40.01
CA ARG A 451 6.35 -16.42 -40.40
C ARG A 451 7.03 -15.60 -39.29
N ASP A 452 6.31 -14.74 -38.58
CA ASP A 452 6.87 -14.00 -37.45
C ASP A 452 7.19 -14.94 -36.26
N SER A 453 6.36 -15.97 -36.08
CA SER A 453 6.59 -17.00 -35.06
C SER A 453 7.93 -17.73 -35.29
N THR A 454 8.20 -18.18 -36.52
CA THR A 454 9.47 -18.81 -36.89
C THR A 454 10.65 -17.84 -36.75
N ARG A 455 10.49 -16.57 -37.15
CA ARG A 455 11.52 -15.53 -36.96
C ARG A 455 11.91 -15.38 -35.49
N ARG A 456 10.92 -15.26 -34.59
CA ARG A 456 11.16 -15.11 -33.15
C ARG A 456 11.79 -16.36 -32.52
N ILE A 457 11.44 -17.57 -32.97
CA ILE A 457 12.09 -18.81 -32.51
C ILE A 457 13.59 -18.82 -32.86
N LEU A 458 13.95 -18.39 -34.07
CA LEU A 458 15.37 -18.26 -34.48
C LEU A 458 16.09 -17.21 -33.64
N GLN A 459 15.49 -16.04 -33.43
CA GLN A 459 16.06 -14.98 -32.59
C GLN A 459 16.25 -15.42 -31.12
N ILE A 460 15.35 -16.22 -30.55
CA ILE A 460 15.51 -16.80 -29.20
C ILE A 460 16.73 -17.75 -29.17
N TYR A 461 16.92 -18.58 -30.20
CA TYR A 461 18.07 -19.47 -30.30
C TYR A 461 19.39 -18.69 -30.44
N GLU A 462 19.40 -17.64 -31.27
CA GLU A 462 20.54 -16.74 -31.43
C GLU A 462 20.88 -16.01 -30.11
N CYS A 463 19.88 -15.50 -29.39
CA CYS A 463 20.05 -14.87 -28.07
C CYS A 463 20.62 -15.85 -27.02
N LYS A 464 20.11 -17.09 -26.97
CA LYS A 464 20.65 -18.13 -26.07
C LYS A 464 22.10 -18.44 -26.38
N LYS A 465 22.43 -18.66 -27.66
CA LYS A 465 23.81 -18.89 -28.10
C LYS A 465 24.72 -17.68 -27.81
N GLY A 466 24.20 -16.46 -27.89
CA GLY A 466 24.89 -15.24 -27.46
C GLY A 466 25.26 -15.27 -25.99
N LEU A 467 24.31 -15.59 -25.10
CA LEU A 467 24.56 -15.78 -23.67
C LEU A 467 25.53 -16.93 -23.38
N GLU A 468 25.41 -18.07 -24.07
CA GLU A 468 26.31 -19.21 -23.91
C GLU A 468 27.75 -18.86 -24.30
N ASN A 469 27.94 -18.14 -25.41
CA ASN A 469 29.24 -17.61 -25.84
C ASN A 469 29.80 -16.58 -24.84
N TRP A 470 28.97 -15.66 -24.34
CA TRP A 470 29.37 -14.69 -23.32
C TRP A 470 29.80 -15.39 -22.03
N CYS A 471 29.05 -16.39 -21.59
CA CYS A 471 29.36 -17.19 -20.41
C CYS A 471 30.71 -17.91 -20.59
N ALA A 472 30.92 -18.58 -21.73
CA ALA A 472 32.19 -19.23 -22.04
C ALA A 472 33.37 -18.24 -22.05
N LYS A 473 33.16 -17.01 -22.55
CA LYS A 473 34.17 -15.92 -22.50
C LYS A 473 34.47 -15.48 -21.06
N ALA A 474 33.44 -15.24 -20.25
CA ALA A 474 33.56 -14.77 -18.86
C ALA A 474 34.14 -15.82 -17.90
N VAL A 475 33.91 -17.11 -18.18
CA VAL A 475 34.57 -18.23 -17.52
C VAL A 475 36.04 -18.29 -17.93
N ALA A 476 36.32 -18.30 -19.24
CA ALA A 476 37.68 -18.43 -19.77
C ALA A 476 38.61 -17.24 -19.48
N SER A 477 38.06 -16.04 -19.24
CA SER A 477 38.86 -14.86 -18.88
C SER A 477 39.39 -14.89 -17.45
N SER A 478 39.01 -15.89 -16.63
CA SER A 478 39.29 -16.02 -15.19
C SER A 478 38.68 -14.92 -14.30
N SER A 479 38.24 -13.80 -14.88
CA SER A 479 37.85 -12.55 -14.21
C SER A 479 36.64 -12.67 -13.28
N ILE A 480 35.79 -13.68 -13.48
CA ILE A 480 34.57 -13.89 -12.72
C ILE A 480 34.59 -15.24 -11.98
N MET A 481 34.89 -16.35 -12.65
CA MET A 481 34.78 -17.67 -12.01
C MET A 481 35.77 -17.88 -10.86
N ALA A 482 37.05 -17.55 -11.06
CA ALA A 482 38.08 -17.73 -10.02
C ALA A 482 37.76 -16.97 -8.73
N ILE A 483 37.04 -15.84 -8.83
CA ILE A 483 36.61 -15.04 -7.69
C ILE A 483 35.44 -15.72 -6.95
N THR A 484 34.51 -16.33 -7.68
CA THR A 484 33.24 -16.86 -7.11
C THR A 484 33.27 -18.31 -6.61
N GLU A 485 34.36 -19.05 -6.83
CA GLU A 485 34.49 -20.49 -6.47
C GLU A 485 35.54 -20.77 -5.37
N HIS A 486 36.00 -19.75 -4.64
CA HIS A 486 37.07 -19.94 -3.65
C HIS A 486 36.65 -20.70 -2.38
N ASP A 487 37.40 -21.77 -2.08
CA ASP A 487 37.14 -22.75 -1.02
C ASP A 487 37.50 -22.27 0.40
N GLY A 488 36.50 -21.73 1.11
CA GLY A 488 36.29 -21.90 2.56
C GLY A 488 37.34 -21.42 3.57
N ARG A 489 38.47 -20.84 3.14
CA ARG A 489 39.57 -20.40 4.01
C ARG A 489 39.62 -18.87 4.09
N GLN A 490 40.12 -18.34 5.21
CA GLN A 490 40.22 -16.89 5.45
C GLN A 490 40.85 -16.16 4.26
N VAL A 491 40.17 -15.11 3.81
CA VAL A 491 40.58 -14.23 2.71
C VAL A 491 40.66 -12.81 3.24
N ASP A 492 41.74 -12.09 2.93
CA ASP A 492 41.88 -10.69 3.32
C ASP A 492 40.76 -9.82 2.72
N MET A 493 40.32 -8.83 3.51
CA MET A 493 39.07 -8.09 3.33
C MET A 493 38.83 -7.37 1.97
N PRO A 494 39.83 -6.93 1.17
CA PRO A 494 39.55 -6.16 -0.06
C PRO A 494 38.70 -6.87 -1.13
N LYS A 495 38.63 -8.21 -1.11
CA LYS A 495 37.97 -8.98 -2.20
C LYS A 495 36.44 -8.99 -2.14
N SER A 496 35.85 -8.56 -1.03
CA SER A 496 34.40 -8.61 -0.78
C SER A 496 33.56 -7.85 -1.81
N SER A 497 33.96 -6.63 -2.18
CA SER A 497 33.24 -5.86 -3.21
C SER A 497 33.33 -6.51 -4.59
N VAL A 498 34.50 -7.03 -4.96
CA VAL A 498 34.70 -7.73 -6.25
C VAL A 498 33.81 -8.97 -6.33
N LEU A 499 33.74 -9.74 -5.24
CA LEU A 499 32.85 -10.89 -5.12
C LEU A 499 31.37 -10.50 -5.21
N MET A 500 30.96 -9.39 -4.59
CA MET A 500 29.59 -8.87 -4.66
C MET A 500 29.20 -8.50 -6.10
N PHE A 501 30.02 -7.73 -6.81
CA PHE A 501 29.72 -7.33 -8.19
C PHE A 501 29.81 -8.51 -9.17
N ALA A 502 30.73 -9.46 -8.98
CA ALA A 502 30.81 -10.68 -9.78
C ALA A 502 29.54 -11.55 -9.61
N ASN A 503 29.06 -11.71 -8.37
CA ASN A 503 27.78 -12.37 -8.10
C ASN A 503 26.59 -11.62 -8.71
N MET A 504 26.56 -10.29 -8.65
CA MET A 504 25.47 -9.51 -9.25
C MET A 504 25.44 -9.63 -10.79
N ILE A 505 26.60 -9.67 -11.45
CA ILE A 505 26.71 -9.93 -12.90
C ILE A 505 26.18 -11.34 -13.24
N TRP A 506 26.49 -12.37 -12.43
CA TRP A 506 25.86 -13.68 -12.58
C TRP A 506 24.34 -13.63 -12.40
N ILE A 507 23.84 -12.93 -11.39
CA ILE A 507 22.40 -12.78 -11.14
C ILE A 507 21.70 -12.12 -12.34
N TYR A 508 22.31 -11.11 -12.98
CA TYR A 508 21.79 -10.54 -14.23
C TYR A 508 21.82 -11.54 -15.40
N TYR A 509 22.90 -12.30 -15.59
CA TYR A 509 23.01 -13.35 -16.61
C TYR A 509 21.93 -14.43 -16.45
N HIS A 510 21.73 -14.94 -15.23
CA HIS A 510 20.69 -15.94 -14.96
C HIS A 510 19.27 -15.32 -15.07
N SER A 511 19.08 -14.05 -14.70
CA SER A 511 17.82 -13.34 -14.93
C SER A 511 17.49 -13.20 -16.43
N ALA A 512 18.50 -12.96 -17.28
CA ALA A 512 18.33 -12.94 -18.73
C ALA A 512 17.93 -14.32 -19.28
N ARG A 513 18.53 -15.40 -18.77
CA ARG A 513 18.12 -16.78 -19.09
C ARG A 513 16.68 -17.09 -18.68
N VAL A 514 16.28 -16.71 -17.46
CA VAL A 514 14.89 -16.82 -16.98
C VAL A 514 13.92 -16.08 -17.91
N THR A 515 14.29 -14.87 -18.34
CA THR A 515 13.47 -14.03 -19.23
C THR A 515 13.26 -14.69 -20.61
N LEU A 516 14.33 -15.25 -21.20
CA LEU A 516 14.23 -16.02 -22.44
C LEU A 516 13.39 -17.29 -22.27
N CYS A 517 13.47 -17.98 -21.14
CA CYS A 517 12.67 -19.18 -20.86
C CYS A 517 11.17 -18.84 -20.74
N ASN A 518 10.82 -17.75 -20.04
CA ASN A 518 9.43 -17.25 -19.97
C ASN A 518 8.88 -16.90 -21.36
N PHE A 519 9.67 -16.22 -22.19
CA PHE A 519 9.25 -15.80 -23.52
C PHE A 519 9.16 -16.98 -24.52
N GLU A 520 10.06 -17.96 -24.42
CA GLU A 520 9.95 -19.22 -25.18
C GLU A 520 8.69 -20.00 -24.79
N LEU A 521 8.32 -20.02 -23.50
CA LEU A 521 7.07 -20.63 -23.04
C LEU A 521 5.84 -19.90 -23.60
N LEU A 522 5.81 -18.57 -23.52
CA LEU A 522 4.75 -17.74 -24.10
C LEU A 522 4.60 -18.01 -25.60
N LEU A 523 5.70 -18.03 -26.34
CA LEU A 523 5.69 -18.27 -27.78
C LEU A 523 5.21 -19.70 -28.11
N GLY A 524 5.69 -20.72 -27.39
CA GLY A 524 5.23 -22.10 -27.57
C GLY A 524 3.74 -22.29 -27.29
N MET A 525 3.25 -21.76 -26.17
CA MET A 525 1.83 -21.88 -25.77
C MET A 525 0.88 -21.14 -26.72
N THR A 526 1.32 -20.04 -27.33
CA THR A 526 0.47 -19.19 -28.20
C THR A 526 0.57 -19.48 -29.70
N THR A 527 1.56 -20.26 -30.13
CA THR A 527 1.73 -20.65 -31.54
C THR A 527 1.08 -22.01 -31.85
N HIS A 528 1.21 -23.00 -30.96
CA HIS A 528 0.74 -24.38 -31.19
C HIS A 528 -0.78 -24.62 -31.02
N SER A 529 -1.61 -23.56 -31.03
CA SER A 529 -3.08 -23.67 -30.87
C SER A 529 -3.84 -24.16 -32.13
N LEU A 530 -3.17 -24.87 -33.05
CA LEU A 530 -3.77 -25.49 -34.23
C LEU A 530 -3.39 -26.98 -34.27
N VAL A 531 -4.40 -27.84 -34.44
CA VAL A 531 -4.33 -29.26 -34.06
C VAL A 531 -3.53 -30.12 -35.05
N SER A 532 -2.48 -30.78 -34.56
CA SER A 532 -1.92 -32.00 -35.17
C SER A 532 -1.37 -32.93 -34.07
N TYR A 533 -1.10 -34.19 -34.39
CA TYR A 533 -0.54 -35.15 -33.40
C TYR A 533 0.97 -34.91 -33.17
N GLU A 534 1.68 -34.44 -34.19
CA GLU A 534 3.12 -34.15 -34.13
C GLU A 534 3.43 -32.87 -33.34
N SER A 535 2.55 -31.85 -33.42
CA SER A 535 2.74 -30.60 -32.66
C SER A 535 2.73 -30.81 -31.15
N THR A 536 1.94 -31.77 -30.66
CA THR A 536 1.87 -32.13 -29.23
C THR A 536 3.22 -32.61 -28.67
N GLN A 537 3.97 -33.43 -29.42
CA GLN A 537 5.29 -33.91 -28.96
C GLN A 537 6.32 -32.78 -28.92
N LEU A 538 6.32 -31.89 -29.91
CA LEU A 538 7.21 -30.72 -29.96
C LEU A 538 6.90 -29.70 -28.84
N GLN A 539 5.61 -29.55 -28.49
CA GLN A 539 5.18 -28.73 -27.36
C GLN A 539 5.67 -29.30 -26.03
N VAL A 540 5.50 -30.61 -25.78
CA VAL A 540 6.00 -31.27 -24.56
C VAL A 540 7.53 -31.15 -24.44
N ALA A 541 8.27 -31.41 -25.53
CA ALA A 541 9.73 -31.25 -25.55
C ALA A 541 10.20 -29.79 -25.33
N THR A 542 9.35 -28.81 -25.67
CA THR A 542 9.62 -27.39 -25.44
C THR A 542 9.33 -26.98 -24.00
N ILE A 543 8.22 -27.44 -23.41
CA ILE A 543 7.90 -27.25 -21.99
C ILE A 543 9.01 -27.85 -21.11
N GLU A 544 9.46 -29.07 -21.40
CA GLU A 544 10.53 -29.74 -20.65
C GLU A 544 11.88 -28.99 -20.76
N ARG A 545 12.24 -28.52 -21.96
CA ARG A 545 13.45 -27.71 -22.18
C ARG A 545 13.41 -26.39 -21.40
N VAL A 546 12.26 -25.69 -21.43
CA VAL A 546 12.04 -24.45 -20.67
C VAL A 546 12.14 -24.72 -19.18
N ARG A 547 11.44 -25.74 -18.68
CA ARG A 547 11.40 -26.14 -17.27
C ARG A 547 12.80 -26.36 -16.70
N ILE A 548 13.62 -27.16 -17.39
CA ILE A 548 15.03 -27.41 -17.01
C ILE A 548 15.82 -26.09 -17.03
N GLY A 549 15.74 -25.31 -18.11
CA GLY A 549 16.50 -24.07 -18.25
C GLY A 549 16.15 -22.98 -17.23
N LEU A 550 14.90 -22.97 -16.77
CA LEU A 550 14.35 -22.01 -15.80
C LEU A 550 14.70 -22.42 -14.36
N TRP A 551 14.49 -23.68 -13.97
CA TRP A 551 14.90 -24.19 -12.67
C TRP A 551 16.41 -24.11 -12.43
N ASP A 552 17.21 -24.39 -13.48
CA ASP A 552 18.66 -24.23 -13.42
C ASP A 552 19.04 -22.77 -13.18
N ALA A 553 18.45 -21.82 -13.92
CA ALA A 553 18.74 -20.41 -13.75
C ALA A 553 18.27 -19.85 -12.39
N ALA A 554 17.09 -20.25 -11.91
CA ALA A 554 16.58 -19.89 -10.58
C ALA A 554 17.44 -20.48 -9.44
N THR A 555 17.87 -21.74 -9.58
CA THR A 555 18.82 -22.37 -8.65
C THR A 555 20.13 -21.59 -8.59
N HIS A 556 20.70 -21.21 -9.74
CA HIS A 556 21.93 -20.42 -9.75
C HIS A 556 21.75 -19.03 -9.13
N ILE A 557 20.62 -18.34 -9.34
CA ILE A 557 20.33 -17.07 -8.62
C ILE A 557 20.32 -17.32 -7.10
N THR A 558 19.65 -18.38 -6.65
CA THR A 558 19.56 -18.76 -5.23
C THR A 558 20.95 -19.03 -4.64
N ASN A 559 21.78 -19.85 -5.28
CA ASN A 559 23.13 -20.18 -4.80
C ASN A 559 24.05 -18.93 -4.75
N ARG A 560 23.86 -17.98 -5.67
CA ARG A 560 24.61 -16.70 -5.70
C ARG A 560 24.14 -15.75 -4.58
N LEU A 561 22.88 -15.85 -4.16
CA LEU A 561 22.35 -15.15 -2.98
C LEU A 561 22.74 -15.82 -1.66
N GLU A 562 22.82 -17.15 -1.61
CA GLU A 562 23.34 -17.94 -0.48
C GLU A 562 24.77 -17.48 -0.11
N GLN A 563 25.70 -17.51 -1.09
CA GLN A 563 27.07 -17.02 -0.92
C GLN A 563 27.17 -15.55 -0.45
N LEU A 564 26.21 -14.69 -0.82
CA LEU A 564 26.19 -13.29 -0.40
C LEU A 564 25.51 -13.06 0.95
N LEU A 565 24.62 -13.94 1.39
CA LEU A 565 24.03 -13.92 2.73
C LEU A 565 25.04 -14.44 3.77
N ASP A 566 25.70 -15.56 3.49
CA ASP A 566 26.72 -16.17 4.35
C ASP A 566 27.89 -15.21 4.66
N LEU A 567 28.23 -14.33 3.69
CA LEU A 567 29.27 -13.31 3.81
C LEU A 567 28.75 -11.94 4.28
N GLY A 568 27.45 -11.80 4.58
CA GLY A 568 26.84 -10.54 5.02
C GLY A 568 26.80 -9.44 3.95
N LEU A 569 27.03 -9.78 2.67
CA LEU A 569 27.14 -8.84 1.55
C LEU A 569 25.79 -8.54 0.87
N ALA A 570 24.76 -9.36 1.08
CA ALA A 570 23.44 -9.19 0.46
C ALA A 570 22.82 -7.80 0.69
N ARG A 571 23.11 -7.15 1.83
CA ARG A 571 22.66 -5.79 2.16
C ARG A 571 23.21 -4.67 1.28
N TYR A 572 24.34 -4.92 0.61
CA TYR A 572 24.98 -3.97 -0.30
C TYR A 572 24.57 -4.18 -1.76
N LEU A 573 23.65 -5.11 -2.03
CA LEU A 573 23.11 -5.29 -3.38
C LEU A 573 22.20 -4.13 -3.81
N PRO A 574 22.24 -3.73 -5.10
CA PRO A 574 21.38 -2.68 -5.64
C PRO A 574 19.92 -3.13 -5.72
N SER A 575 18.99 -2.17 -5.80
CA SER A 575 17.54 -2.41 -5.83
C SER A 575 17.04 -3.39 -6.91
N SER A 576 17.80 -3.57 -7.99
CA SER A 576 17.53 -4.57 -9.03
C SER A 576 17.57 -6.01 -8.53
N ALA A 577 18.29 -6.31 -7.45
CA ALA A 577 18.33 -7.63 -6.83
C ALA A 577 16.95 -8.11 -6.35
N VAL A 578 16.09 -7.19 -5.89
CA VAL A 578 14.69 -7.49 -5.52
C VAL A 578 13.94 -8.10 -6.71
N SER A 579 13.99 -7.45 -7.88
CA SER A 579 13.34 -7.93 -9.10
C SER A 579 13.92 -9.26 -9.60
N CYS A 580 15.24 -9.42 -9.53
CA CYS A 580 15.92 -10.68 -9.89
C CYS A 580 15.54 -11.84 -8.96
N THR A 581 15.24 -11.56 -7.68
CA THR A 581 14.84 -12.55 -6.67
C THR A 581 13.35 -12.92 -6.77
N ALA A 582 12.51 -12.03 -7.34
CA ALA A 582 11.06 -12.14 -7.34
C ALA A 582 10.51 -13.43 -7.99
N LEU A 583 10.92 -13.76 -9.22
CA LEU A 583 10.40 -14.96 -9.89
C LEU A 583 10.99 -16.27 -9.32
N PRO A 584 12.29 -16.38 -8.98
CA PRO A 584 12.81 -17.52 -8.22
C PRO A 584 12.02 -17.77 -6.92
N LEU A 585 11.76 -16.73 -6.12
CA LEU A 585 10.96 -16.84 -4.89
C LEU A 585 9.56 -17.39 -5.18
N ALA A 586 8.86 -16.82 -6.16
CA ALA A 586 7.51 -17.23 -6.52
C ALA A 586 7.44 -18.68 -7.07
N LEU A 587 8.45 -19.10 -7.84
CA LEU A 587 8.62 -20.47 -8.33
C LEU A 587 8.82 -21.46 -7.17
N HIS A 588 9.70 -21.14 -6.23
CA HIS A 588 9.96 -21.99 -5.06
C HIS A 588 8.73 -22.09 -4.13
N ILE A 589 7.96 -21.02 -3.94
CA ILE A 589 6.71 -21.06 -3.17
C ILE A 589 5.64 -21.93 -3.86
N LEU A 590 5.51 -21.85 -5.19
CA LEU A 590 4.58 -22.72 -5.92
C LEU A 590 4.95 -24.20 -5.81
N ASP A 591 6.23 -24.55 -5.99
CA ASP A 591 6.67 -25.94 -5.91
C ASP A 591 6.54 -26.52 -4.48
N ALA A 592 6.74 -25.68 -3.45
CA ALA A 592 6.46 -26.03 -2.07
C ALA A 592 4.96 -26.30 -1.84
N LYS A 593 4.06 -25.41 -2.30
CA LYS A 593 2.60 -25.55 -2.13
C LYS A 593 1.95 -26.65 -2.97
N LEU A 594 2.55 -27.01 -4.11
CA LEU A 594 2.03 -28.05 -5.02
C LEU A 594 2.67 -29.42 -4.82
N SER A 595 3.65 -29.54 -3.90
CA SER A 595 4.17 -30.83 -3.45
C SER A 595 3.15 -31.53 -2.53
N PRO A 596 2.76 -32.79 -2.80
CA PRO A 596 1.71 -33.46 -2.03
C PRO A 596 2.17 -33.73 -0.59
N ALA A 597 1.42 -33.23 0.38
CA ALA A 597 1.73 -33.37 1.80
C ALA A 597 1.52 -34.83 2.28
N GLY A 598 2.59 -35.44 2.82
CA GLY A 598 2.49 -36.55 3.76
C GLY A 598 2.06 -37.91 3.19
N VAL A 599 2.79 -38.48 2.24
CA VAL A 599 2.68 -39.92 1.96
C VAL A 599 3.36 -40.69 3.10
N LEU A 600 2.65 -41.63 3.74
CA LEU A 600 3.08 -42.38 4.94
C LEU A 600 4.36 -43.25 4.80
N ARG A 601 5.03 -43.21 3.64
CA ARG A 601 6.40 -43.68 3.40
C ARG A 601 7.09 -42.84 2.31
N GLU A 602 7.59 -41.66 2.65
CA GLU A 602 8.57 -40.94 1.82
C GLU A 602 9.88 -41.76 1.69
N SER A 603 10.61 -41.62 0.59
CA SER A 603 11.95 -42.20 0.43
C SER A 603 13.02 -41.22 0.92
N LYS A 604 14.21 -41.72 1.29
CA LYS A 604 15.34 -40.86 1.67
C LYS A 604 15.70 -39.84 0.59
N ASP A 605 15.59 -40.23 -0.68
CA ASP A 605 15.90 -39.38 -1.83
C ASP A 605 14.87 -38.24 -1.95
N GLU A 606 13.59 -38.51 -1.70
CA GLU A 606 12.55 -37.49 -1.77
C GLU A 606 12.55 -36.57 -0.53
N GLN A 607 12.83 -37.12 0.65
CA GLN A 607 13.07 -36.33 1.86
C GLN A 607 14.26 -35.35 1.67
N SER A 608 15.35 -35.82 1.04
CA SER A 608 16.50 -34.99 0.69
C SER A 608 16.16 -33.89 -0.32
N ARG A 609 15.36 -34.20 -1.35
CA ARG A 609 14.85 -33.21 -2.32
C ARG A 609 13.94 -32.17 -1.66
N ARG A 610 13.04 -32.59 -0.76
CA ARG A 610 12.16 -31.70 -0.01
C ARG A 610 12.97 -30.74 0.87
N LEU A 611 13.96 -31.26 1.61
CA LEU A 611 14.86 -30.43 2.43
C LEU A 611 15.65 -29.43 1.58
N LYS A 612 16.21 -29.85 0.44
CA LYS A 612 16.92 -28.93 -0.47
C LYS A 612 16.00 -27.82 -1.01
N ARG A 613 14.78 -28.16 -1.41
CA ARG A 613 13.78 -27.17 -1.89
C ARG A 613 13.40 -26.16 -0.81
N GLN A 614 13.24 -26.61 0.44
CA GLN A 614 12.99 -25.72 1.57
C GLN A 614 14.19 -24.80 1.86
N ASN A 615 15.43 -25.31 1.81
CA ASN A 615 16.62 -24.47 1.98
C ASN A 615 16.68 -23.35 0.93
N GLN A 616 16.43 -23.69 -0.34
CA GLN A 616 16.39 -22.71 -1.43
C GLN A 616 15.28 -21.65 -1.24
N LEU A 617 14.10 -22.04 -0.73
CA LEU A 617 13.05 -21.08 -0.36
C LEU A 617 13.51 -20.16 0.78
N ASN A 618 14.09 -20.72 1.84
CA ASN A 618 14.56 -19.97 3.01
C ASN A 618 15.61 -18.91 2.63
N ILE A 619 16.55 -19.24 1.73
CA ILE A 619 17.56 -18.30 1.20
C ILE A 619 16.90 -17.11 0.50
N LEU A 620 15.92 -17.37 -0.37
CA LEU A 620 15.22 -16.33 -1.13
C LEU A 620 14.36 -15.44 -0.23
N VAL A 621 13.77 -15.99 0.84
CA VAL A 621 13.06 -15.22 1.88
C VAL A 621 14.04 -14.36 2.69
N SER A 622 15.17 -14.91 3.16
CA SER A 622 16.21 -14.16 3.88
C SER A 622 16.76 -12.99 3.07
N ALA A 623 16.98 -13.18 1.76
CA ALA A 623 17.37 -12.11 0.86
C ALA A 623 16.32 -10.98 0.82
N MET A 624 15.03 -11.31 0.67
CA MET A 624 13.96 -10.30 0.68
C MET A 624 13.86 -9.55 2.01
N ILE A 625 14.09 -10.22 3.15
CA ILE A 625 14.07 -9.58 4.48
C ILE A 625 15.20 -8.54 4.60
N GLU A 626 16.43 -8.86 4.20
CA GLU A 626 17.56 -7.91 4.20
C GLU A 626 17.37 -6.77 3.18
N TYR A 627 16.66 -7.01 2.07
CA TYR A 627 16.27 -5.96 1.12
C TYR A 627 15.19 -5.00 1.66
N GLN A 628 14.29 -5.48 2.52
CA GLN A 628 13.06 -4.77 2.85
C GLN A 628 13.26 -3.36 3.48
N PRO A 629 14.12 -3.14 4.50
CA PRO A 629 14.30 -1.80 5.07
C PRO A 629 14.90 -0.79 4.08
N ARG A 630 15.46 -1.27 2.95
CA ARG A 630 16.12 -0.45 1.91
C ARG A 630 15.24 -0.19 0.69
N TYR A 631 14.33 -1.10 0.35
CA TYR A 631 13.66 -1.12 -0.96
C TYR A 631 12.14 -1.41 -0.89
N GLU A 632 11.32 -0.42 -1.31
CA GLU A 632 9.85 -0.53 -1.42
C GLU A 632 9.37 -1.60 -2.43
N GLY A 633 10.23 -2.01 -3.36
CA GLY A 633 9.92 -3.06 -4.33
C GLY A 633 9.67 -4.44 -3.70
N VAL A 634 10.15 -4.70 -2.49
CA VAL A 634 9.92 -5.97 -1.77
C VAL A 634 8.44 -6.14 -1.42
N ASP A 635 7.78 -5.05 -1.02
CA ASP A 635 6.38 -5.08 -0.61
C ASP A 635 5.46 -5.34 -1.83
N TRP A 636 5.81 -4.75 -2.98
CA TRP A 636 5.15 -5.02 -4.28
C TRP A 636 5.28 -6.47 -4.74
N VAL A 637 6.50 -7.05 -4.68
CA VAL A 637 6.72 -8.46 -5.03
C VAL A 637 5.90 -9.38 -4.11
N THR A 638 5.89 -9.09 -2.81
CA THR A 638 5.14 -9.85 -1.81
C THR A 638 3.63 -9.81 -2.09
N ARG A 639 3.07 -8.63 -2.40
CA ARG A 639 1.66 -8.45 -2.76
C ARG A 639 1.29 -9.19 -4.05
N ALA A 640 2.14 -9.13 -5.08
CA ALA A 640 1.91 -9.80 -6.36
C ALA A 640 1.99 -11.33 -6.26
N ILE A 641 2.92 -11.87 -5.47
CA ILE A 641 2.98 -13.31 -5.16
C ILE A 641 1.73 -13.74 -4.39
N ARG A 642 1.37 -13.01 -3.33
CA ARG A 642 0.20 -13.32 -2.48
C ARG A 642 -1.10 -13.39 -3.30
N TYR A 643 -1.38 -12.36 -4.10
CA TYR A 643 -2.53 -12.29 -5.00
C TYR A 643 -2.64 -13.53 -5.91
N PHE A 644 -1.54 -13.95 -6.54
CA PHE A 644 -1.54 -15.15 -7.38
C PHE A 644 -1.80 -16.44 -6.58
N LEU A 645 -1.24 -16.55 -5.37
CA LEU A 645 -1.45 -17.70 -4.49
C LEU A 645 -2.89 -17.79 -3.98
N GLU A 646 -3.54 -16.67 -3.69
CA GLU A 646 -4.96 -16.61 -3.30
C GLU A 646 -5.86 -17.04 -4.45
N CYS A 647 -5.67 -16.49 -5.65
CA CYS A 647 -6.39 -16.92 -6.85
C CYS A 647 -6.23 -18.42 -7.16
N THR A 648 -5.05 -19.00 -6.93
CA THR A 648 -4.81 -20.43 -7.23
C THR A 648 -5.24 -21.38 -6.10
N TYR A 649 -5.28 -20.93 -4.84
CA TYR A 649 -5.75 -21.75 -3.72
C TYR A 649 -7.26 -22.03 -3.79
N CYS A 650 -8.04 -21.10 -4.36
CA CYS A 650 -9.45 -21.34 -4.67
C CYS A 650 -9.68 -22.54 -5.62
N GLU A 651 -8.73 -22.85 -6.51
CA GLU A 651 -8.90 -23.90 -7.53
C GLU A 651 -8.55 -25.29 -7.02
N SER A 652 -7.55 -25.42 -6.13
CA SER A 652 -7.19 -26.74 -5.56
C SER A 652 -8.34 -27.34 -4.76
N VAL A 653 -9.06 -26.51 -4.00
CA VAL A 653 -10.27 -26.90 -3.24
C VAL A 653 -11.40 -27.37 -4.17
N MET A 654 -11.57 -26.71 -5.31
CA MET A 654 -12.60 -27.04 -6.33
C MET A 654 -12.28 -28.35 -7.07
N ILE A 655 -11.02 -28.62 -7.36
CA ILE A 655 -10.59 -29.86 -8.02
C ILE A 655 -10.76 -31.06 -7.08
N HIS A 656 -10.37 -30.92 -5.80
CA HIS A 656 -10.52 -32.00 -4.81
C HIS A 656 -11.99 -32.39 -4.54
N HIS A 657 -12.96 -31.49 -4.76
CA HIS A 657 -14.40 -31.81 -4.66
C HIS A 657 -14.97 -32.61 -5.84
N ASN A 658 -14.25 -32.70 -6.98
CA ASN A 658 -14.74 -33.39 -8.18
C ASN A 658 -14.05 -34.76 -8.44
N VAL A 659 -13.02 -35.13 -7.67
CA VAL A 659 -12.30 -36.41 -7.83
C VAL A 659 -12.62 -37.37 -6.67
N THR A 660 -13.91 -37.61 -6.45
CA THR A 660 -14.42 -38.66 -5.55
C THR A 660 -15.36 -39.62 -6.29
N ASN A 661 -14.85 -40.26 -7.35
CA ASN A 661 -15.38 -41.51 -7.94
C ASN A 661 -14.51 -41.98 -9.13
N ASP A 662 -13.28 -42.43 -8.86
CA ASP A 662 -12.68 -43.56 -9.62
C ASP A 662 -11.41 -44.07 -8.92
N GLU A 663 -11.55 -45.13 -8.13
CA GLU A 663 -10.41 -45.97 -7.81
C GLU A 663 -10.05 -46.78 -9.05
N HIS A 664 -9.06 -46.36 -9.86
CA HIS A 664 -8.14 -47.26 -10.59
C HIS A 664 -6.99 -46.51 -11.31
N GLN A 665 -5.75 -46.90 -10.99
CA GLN A 665 -4.52 -46.76 -11.80
C GLN A 665 -4.16 -45.38 -12.44
N VAL A 666 -3.42 -44.54 -11.69
CA VAL A 666 -2.37 -43.69 -12.29
C VAL A 666 -1.09 -43.75 -11.45
N LYS A 667 -0.02 -44.34 -12.00
CA LYS A 667 1.35 -44.04 -11.57
C LYS A 667 1.83 -42.80 -12.33
N LYS A 668 2.12 -41.69 -11.65
CA LYS A 668 2.94 -40.59 -12.19
C LYS A 668 3.94 -40.08 -11.13
N PRO A 669 5.13 -39.62 -11.55
CA PRO A 669 6.15 -39.09 -10.64
C PRO A 669 5.81 -37.65 -10.19
N SER A 670 6.60 -37.13 -9.25
CA SER A 670 6.63 -35.71 -8.89
C SER A 670 6.99 -34.86 -10.12
N MET A 671 5.99 -34.22 -10.72
CA MET A 671 6.16 -33.23 -11.79
C MET A 671 5.90 -31.84 -11.21
N ASP A 672 6.73 -30.85 -11.54
CA ASP A 672 6.54 -29.47 -11.06
C ASP A 672 5.39 -28.73 -11.76
N VAL A 673 5.10 -27.51 -11.29
CA VAL A 673 4.03 -26.66 -11.81
C VAL A 673 4.18 -26.31 -13.29
N ILE A 674 5.40 -26.25 -13.83
CA ILE A 674 5.66 -25.90 -15.24
C ILE A 674 5.29 -27.09 -16.14
N SER A 675 5.58 -28.32 -15.70
CA SER A 675 5.11 -29.54 -16.39
C SER A 675 3.61 -29.80 -16.23
N GLN A 676 3.03 -29.55 -15.05
CA GLN A 676 1.62 -29.81 -14.79
C GLN A 676 0.70 -28.76 -15.42
N ASN A 677 1.02 -27.48 -15.28
CA ASN A 677 0.18 -26.38 -15.71
C ASN A 677 1.02 -25.15 -16.16
N PRO A 678 1.62 -25.20 -17.36
CA PRO A 678 2.48 -24.13 -17.87
C PRO A 678 1.71 -22.81 -18.12
N ALA A 679 0.39 -22.84 -18.29
CA ALA A 679 -0.42 -21.64 -18.48
C ALA A 679 -0.52 -20.83 -17.17
N HIS A 680 -0.75 -21.50 -16.04
CA HIS A 680 -0.79 -20.88 -14.71
C HIS A 680 0.58 -20.35 -14.29
N PHE A 681 1.66 -21.11 -14.51
CA PHE A 681 3.03 -20.61 -14.26
C PHE A 681 3.34 -19.35 -15.09
N LEU A 682 3.03 -19.39 -16.39
CA LEU A 682 3.23 -18.24 -17.28
C LEU A 682 2.39 -17.02 -16.86
N ARG A 683 1.20 -17.25 -16.30
CA ARG A 683 0.37 -16.18 -15.72
C ARG A 683 1.01 -15.56 -14.48
N LEU A 684 1.56 -16.34 -13.54
CA LEU A 684 2.35 -15.79 -12.43
C LEU A 684 3.55 -14.96 -12.93
N ALA A 685 4.30 -15.50 -13.88
CA ALA A 685 5.46 -14.83 -14.43
C ALA A 685 5.09 -13.49 -15.06
N LEU A 686 4.02 -13.46 -15.87
CA LEU A 686 3.47 -12.22 -16.43
C LEU A 686 2.87 -11.31 -15.35
N THR A 687 2.26 -11.83 -14.28
CA THR A 687 1.77 -11.02 -13.16
C THR A 687 2.89 -10.22 -12.53
N LEU A 688 4.02 -10.87 -12.21
CA LEU A 688 5.20 -10.21 -11.64
C LEU A 688 5.84 -9.24 -12.63
N ASP A 689 6.06 -9.69 -13.88
CA ASP A 689 6.68 -8.90 -14.93
C ASP A 689 5.88 -7.60 -15.24
N LEU A 690 4.56 -7.70 -15.33
CA LEU A 690 3.67 -6.55 -15.55
C LEU A 690 3.55 -5.64 -14.32
N SER A 691 3.67 -6.19 -13.11
CA SER A 691 3.62 -5.42 -11.85
C SER A 691 4.84 -4.52 -11.71
N LEU A 692 6.04 -5.09 -11.89
CA LEU A 692 7.31 -4.36 -11.88
C LEU A 692 7.36 -3.33 -13.03
N SER A 693 6.74 -3.63 -14.18
CA SER A 693 6.70 -2.73 -15.32
C SER A 693 5.82 -1.50 -15.10
N GLN A 694 4.64 -1.66 -14.52
CA GLN A 694 3.63 -0.60 -14.48
C GLN A 694 3.43 0.05 -13.12
N ASP A 695 4.17 -0.40 -12.10
CA ASP A 695 4.05 0.06 -10.71
C ASP A 695 2.61 -0.14 -10.15
N ARG A 696 1.88 -1.15 -10.65
CA ARG A 696 0.52 -1.59 -10.25
C ARG A 696 0.28 -3.06 -10.58
N LEU A 697 -0.66 -3.74 -9.91
CA LEU A 697 -1.07 -5.10 -10.31
C LEU A 697 -1.75 -5.12 -11.70
N PRO A 698 -1.58 -6.19 -12.50
CA PRO A 698 -2.14 -6.30 -13.84
C PRO A 698 -3.58 -6.82 -13.87
N VAL A 699 -4.32 -6.35 -14.88
CA VAL A 699 -5.72 -6.67 -15.15
C VAL A 699 -5.83 -7.70 -16.28
N GLU A 700 -6.98 -8.37 -16.49
CA GLU A 700 -7.08 -9.41 -17.55
C GLU A 700 -6.66 -8.90 -18.95
N ARG A 701 -7.08 -7.67 -19.29
CA ARG A 701 -6.74 -6.98 -20.54
C ARG A 701 -5.25 -6.61 -20.68
N ASP A 702 -4.41 -6.78 -19.64
CA ASP A 702 -2.95 -6.65 -19.74
C ASP A 702 -2.27 -7.94 -20.23
N PHE A 703 -2.94 -9.11 -20.15
CA PHE A 703 -2.39 -10.40 -20.60
C PHE A 703 -2.71 -10.66 -22.09
N PRO A 704 -1.85 -11.36 -22.85
CA PRO A 704 -2.11 -11.65 -24.26
C PRO A 704 -3.38 -12.49 -24.46
N GLY A 705 -4.28 -12.09 -25.37
CA GLY A 705 -5.61 -12.70 -25.56
C GLY A 705 -5.62 -14.22 -25.83
N LYS A 706 -4.55 -14.77 -26.41
CA LYS A 706 -4.40 -16.23 -26.57
C LYS A 706 -4.16 -16.96 -25.24
N LEU A 707 -3.51 -16.32 -24.26
CA LEU A 707 -3.32 -16.86 -22.91
C LEU A 707 -4.63 -16.78 -22.10
N GLN A 708 -5.36 -15.66 -22.19
CA GLN A 708 -6.73 -15.53 -21.65
C GLN A 708 -7.62 -16.69 -22.15
N ALA A 709 -7.59 -16.95 -23.46
CA ALA A 709 -8.38 -18.01 -24.12
C ALA A 709 -7.86 -19.44 -23.92
N LEU A 710 -6.67 -19.65 -23.34
CA LEU A 710 -6.20 -20.96 -22.87
C LEU A 710 -6.75 -21.25 -21.46
N ILE A 711 -6.79 -20.22 -20.62
CA ILE A 711 -7.23 -20.29 -19.23
C ILE A 711 -8.76 -20.44 -19.14
N SER A 712 -9.53 -19.68 -19.93
CA SER A 712 -10.99 -19.83 -19.97
C SER A 712 -11.46 -21.20 -20.52
N LYS A 713 -10.58 -21.95 -21.20
CA LYS A 713 -10.85 -23.32 -21.67
C LYS A 713 -10.59 -24.41 -20.63
N THR A 714 -9.80 -24.16 -19.58
CA THR A 714 -9.54 -25.14 -18.52
C THR A 714 -10.56 -25.06 -17.38
N GLY A 715 -11.60 -24.22 -17.50
CA GLY A 715 -12.56 -23.95 -16.43
C GLY A 715 -12.03 -22.99 -15.35
N CYS A 716 -10.77 -22.55 -15.49
CA CYS A 716 -10.12 -21.59 -14.63
C CYS A 716 -10.73 -20.20 -14.87
N PHE A 717 -11.59 -19.75 -13.96
CA PHE A 717 -12.23 -18.45 -14.01
C PHE A 717 -11.68 -17.58 -12.89
N ILE A 718 -10.48 -17.03 -13.11
CA ILE A 718 -9.87 -16.06 -12.19
C ILE A 718 -10.77 -14.82 -12.19
N PRO A 719 -11.34 -14.41 -11.03
CA PRO A 719 -12.23 -13.25 -10.98
C PRO A 719 -11.52 -11.99 -11.48
N PHE A 720 -12.27 -11.15 -12.22
CA PHE A 720 -11.75 -9.92 -12.82
C PHE A 720 -11.64 -8.83 -11.75
N LEU A 721 -10.71 -9.01 -10.81
CA LEU A 721 -10.25 -7.95 -9.94
C LEU A 721 -9.43 -6.96 -10.76
N PHE A 722 -9.57 -5.67 -10.41
CA PHE A 722 -9.04 -4.53 -11.15
C PHE A 722 -9.58 -4.40 -12.59
N SER A 723 -10.61 -3.55 -12.77
CA SER A 723 -10.47 -2.47 -13.76
C SER A 723 -9.60 -1.34 -13.17
N GLN A 724 -9.36 -0.26 -13.90
CA GLN A 724 -8.54 0.84 -13.37
C GLN A 724 -9.26 1.63 -12.28
N ASP A 725 -8.52 1.86 -11.19
CA ASP A 725 -8.66 3.01 -10.29
C ASP A 725 -10.02 3.13 -9.54
N SER A 726 -10.77 2.02 -9.42
CA SER A 726 -11.94 1.86 -8.51
C SER A 726 -11.98 0.50 -7.79
N ASP A 727 -11.97 -0.61 -8.53
CA ASP A 727 -12.32 -1.96 -8.01
C ASP A 727 -11.46 -2.55 -6.87
N HIS A 728 -10.27 -2.02 -6.57
CA HIS A 728 -9.40 -2.67 -5.58
C HIS A 728 -9.82 -2.38 -4.14
N ASP A 729 -10.13 -1.12 -3.83
CA ASP A 729 -10.65 -0.76 -2.52
C ASP A 729 -12.02 -1.41 -2.33
N ASP A 730 -12.89 -1.49 -3.35
CA ASP A 730 -14.20 -2.13 -3.28
C ASP A 730 -14.17 -3.59 -2.78
N ASN A 731 -13.30 -4.42 -3.34
CA ASN A 731 -13.16 -5.80 -2.85
C ASN A 731 -12.50 -5.86 -1.48
N MET A 732 -11.57 -4.95 -1.16
CA MET A 732 -11.01 -4.84 0.19
C MET A 732 -12.07 -4.43 1.21
N ILE A 733 -12.97 -3.48 0.89
CA ILE A 733 -14.11 -3.05 1.72
C ILE A 733 -15.07 -4.22 1.96
N VAL A 734 -15.36 -5.02 0.93
CA VAL A 734 -16.18 -6.24 1.03
C VAL A 734 -15.49 -7.31 1.87
N GLU A 735 -14.18 -7.51 1.73
CA GLU A 735 -13.40 -8.51 2.48
C GLU A 735 -13.12 -8.09 3.92
N ASP A 736 -12.87 -6.81 4.20
CA ASP A 736 -12.79 -6.19 5.52
C ASP A 736 -14.10 -6.46 6.28
N ILE A 737 -15.23 -6.04 5.70
CA ILE A 737 -16.54 -6.18 6.35
C ILE A 737 -16.96 -7.65 6.45
N ALA A 738 -16.64 -8.49 5.46
CA ALA A 738 -16.84 -9.93 5.57
C ALA A 738 -15.93 -10.58 6.63
N THR A 739 -14.76 -10.00 6.94
CA THR A 739 -13.86 -10.48 7.99
C THR A 739 -14.34 -10.04 9.37
N VAL A 740 -14.66 -8.75 9.53
CA VAL A 740 -15.27 -8.18 10.74
C VAL A 740 -16.63 -8.85 11.05
N ALA A 741 -17.40 -9.26 10.03
CA ALA A 741 -18.65 -10.02 10.20
C ALA A 741 -18.44 -11.53 10.49
N LYS A 742 -17.28 -12.11 10.15
CA LYS A 742 -16.92 -13.49 10.54
C LYS A 742 -16.37 -13.56 11.97
N GLN A 743 -15.72 -12.49 12.43
CA GLN A 743 -15.29 -12.34 13.82
C GLN A 743 -16.51 -12.23 14.75
N GLN A 744 -16.46 -12.93 15.89
CA GLN A 744 -17.46 -12.75 16.95
C GLN A 744 -17.17 -11.44 17.70
N GLY A 745 -17.85 -10.37 17.30
CA GLY A 745 -17.84 -9.08 17.98
C GLY A 745 -19.11 -8.82 18.78
N ALA A 746 -19.05 -7.85 19.70
CA ALA A 746 -20.22 -7.35 20.43
C ALA A 746 -21.11 -6.46 19.52
N THR A 747 -22.29 -6.10 20.01
CA THR A 747 -23.27 -5.26 19.29
C THR A 747 -23.59 -3.98 20.05
N CYS A 748 -24.10 -2.98 19.33
CA CYS A 748 -24.66 -1.77 19.91
C CYS A 748 -26.14 -1.62 19.54
N THR A 749 -26.98 -1.33 20.53
CA THR A 749 -28.37 -0.90 20.36
C THR A 749 -28.40 0.58 19.92
N LEU A 750 -28.74 0.81 18.65
CA LEU A 750 -28.67 2.10 17.96
C LEU A 750 -30.06 2.75 17.84
N SER A 751 -30.16 4.06 18.05
CA SER A 751 -31.39 4.85 17.78
C SER A 751 -31.05 6.12 17.01
N ILE A 752 -31.90 6.51 16.04
CA ILE A 752 -31.82 7.78 15.32
C ILE A 752 -32.70 8.83 15.99
N ILE A 753 -32.24 10.08 16.02
CA ILE A 753 -32.89 11.21 16.67
C ILE A 753 -33.04 12.34 15.63
N ASP A 754 -34.27 12.76 15.38
CA ASP A 754 -34.54 14.03 14.70
C ASP A 754 -34.15 15.17 15.67
N THR A 755 -33.16 15.98 15.29
CA THR A 755 -32.66 17.07 16.14
C THR A 755 -33.57 18.30 16.13
N THR A 756 -34.65 18.28 15.34
CA THR A 756 -35.53 19.41 15.00
C THR A 756 -34.84 20.55 14.23
N CYS A 757 -33.58 20.38 13.83
CA CYS A 757 -32.89 21.28 12.91
C CYS A 757 -33.22 20.91 11.46
N TYR A 758 -33.91 21.81 10.77
CA TYR A 758 -34.20 21.73 9.33
C TYR A 758 -33.63 22.97 8.64
N LEU A 759 -32.88 22.73 7.57
CA LEU A 759 -32.20 23.72 6.76
C LEU A 759 -32.71 23.70 5.31
N THR A 760 -32.50 24.79 4.59
CA THR A 760 -32.64 24.87 3.14
C THR A 760 -31.47 25.66 2.59
N VAL A 761 -30.61 24.97 1.85
CA VAL A 761 -29.21 25.38 1.57
C VAL A 761 -28.97 25.41 0.04
N PRO A 762 -28.14 26.34 -0.49
CA PRO A 762 -27.82 26.37 -1.92
C PRO A 762 -26.99 25.17 -2.36
N ALA A 763 -27.44 24.46 -3.38
CA ALA A 763 -26.80 23.27 -3.92
C ALA A 763 -25.35 23.52 -4.35
N ASP A 764 -25.10 24.67 -4.99
CA ASP A 764 -23.80 25.10 -5.53
C ASP A 764 -22.73 25.43 -4.47
N THR A 765 -23.06 25.28 -3.18
CA THR A 765 -22.10 25.33 -2.07
C THR A 765 -21.69 23.95 -1.54
N LEU A 766 -22.35 22.87 -1.99
CA LEU A 766 -22.23 21.51 -1.42
C LEU A 766 -22.12 20.38 -2.45
N VAL A 767 -22.73 20.53 -3.61
CA VAL A 767 -22.70 19.55 -4.70
C VAL A 767 -22.61 20.22 -6.06
N GLU A 768 -22.02 19.52 -7.01
CA GLU A 768 -21.97 19.94 -8.41
C GLU A 768 -22.25 18.77 -9.37
N PRO A 769 -22.79 19.01 -10.57
CA PRO A 769 -23.30 20.30 -11.05
C PRO A 769 -24.71 20.60 -10.50
N THR A 770 -25.08 21.88 -10.40
CA THR A 770 -26.44 22.29 -10.00
C THR A 770 -27.46 21.85 -11.06
N ILE A 771 -28.44 21.03 -10.64
CA ILE A 771 -29.51 20.54 -11.51
C ILE A 771 -30.66 21.57 -11.54
N PRO A 772 -31.18 21.96 -12.72
CA PRO A 772 -32.28 22.93 -12.81
C PRO A 772 -33.54 22.49 -12.06
N GLY A 773 -34.05 23.36 -11.18
CA GLY A 773 -35.12 23.07 -10.24
C GLY A 773 -34.65 22.41 -8.93
N HIS A 774 -33.35 22.24 -8.71
CA HIS A 774 -32.76 21.75 -7.45
C HIS A 774 -31.63 22.67 -6.95
N GLU A 775 -31.78 23.98 -7.18
CA GLU A 775 -30.83 25.02 -6.76
C GLU A 775 -30.79 25.20 -5.23
N LEU A 776 -31.88 24.84 -4.54
CA LEU A 776 -31.97 24.76 -3.07
C LEU A 776 -32.33 23.32 -2.67
N MET A 777 -31.70 22.81 -1.60
CA MET A 777 -31.88 21.44 -1.12
C MET A 777 -32.46 21.36 0.30
N ASN A 778 -33.16 20.26 0.59
CA ASN A 778 -33.83 19.97 1.87
C ASN A 778 -32.92 19.19 2.82
N PHE A 779 -32.55 19.81 3.94
CA PHE A 779 -31.56 19.28 4.88
C PHE A 779 -32.19 19.13 6.27
N PRO A 780 -32.81 17.99 6.64
CA PRO A 780 -33.00 17.66 8.05
C PRO A 780 -31.64 17.42 8.71
N THR A 781 -31.55 17.38 10.04
CA THR A 781 -30.30 17.07 10.73
C THR A 781 -30.54 15.97 11.76
N PHE A 782 -29.80 14.87 11.67
CA PHE A 782 -29.96 13.71 12.55
C PHE A 782 -28.75 13.49 13.47
N SER A 783 -29.02 13.06 14.70
CA SER A 783 -28.02 12.55 15.64
C SER A 783 -28.39 11.14 16.07
N PHE A 784 -27.45 10.40 16.64
CA PHE A 784 -27.66 8.98 16.97
C PHE A 784 -27.28 8.67 18.42
N LEU A 785 -28.11 7.88 19.10
CA LEU A 785 -27.81 7.30 20.42
C LEU A 785 -27.33 5.87 20.23
N ILE A 786 -26.07 5.61 20.62
CA ILE A 786 -25.41 4.31 20.56
C ILE A 786 -25.32 3.78 21.99
N ASN A 787 -25.97 2.65 22.27
CA ASN A 787 -25.86 1.96 23.57
C ASN A 787 -25.04 0.70 23.33
N HIS A 788 -23.92 0.52 24.03
CA HIS A 788 -23.11 -0.69 23.87
C HIS A 788 -23.70 -1.84 24.69
N ASP A 789 -24.07 -2.94 24.04
CA ASP A 789 -24.89 -4.00 24.66
C ASP A 789 -24.12 -4.78 25.75
N THR A 790 -22.80 -4.85 25.66
CA THR A 790 -21.95 -5.59 26.62
C THR A 790 -21.62 -4.79 27.89
N THR A 791 -21.34 -3.48 27.77
CA THR A 791 -20.94 -2.64 28.91
C THR A 791 -22.05 -1.75 29.45
N GLY A 792 -23.12 -1.53 28.68
CA GLY A 792 -24.19 -0.59 29.01
C GLY A 792 -23.81 0.90 28.86
N LYS A 793 -22.61 1.19 28.32
CA LYS A 793 -22.17 2.56 28.02
C LYS A 793 -23.06 3.22 26.96
N GLN A 794 -23.23 4.54 27.05
CA GLN A 794 -24.06 5.30 26.12
C GLN A 794 -23.24 6.41 25.46
N LEU A 795 -23.25 6.45 24.13
CA LEU A 795 -22.56 7.46 23.32
C LEU A 795 -23.57 8.18 22.44
N LEU A 796 -23.27 9.44 22.10
CA LEU A 796 -23.92 10.14 20.99
C LEU A 796 -23.00 10.16 19.77
N PHE A 797 -23.58 10.15 18.57
CA PHE A 797 -22.92 10.56 17.33
C PHE A 797 -23.65 11.80 16.80
N ASP A 798 -22.90 12.90 16.70
CA ASP A 798 -23.36 14.28 16.56
C ASP A 798 -24.35 14.78 17.64
N LEU A 799 -24.46 16.11 17.74
CA LEU A 799 -25.24 16.83 18.75
C LEU A 799 -26.32 17.76 18.14
N GLY A 800 -26.44 17.78 16.82
CA GLY A 800 -27.40 18.62 16.10
C GLY A 800 -27.02 20.10 16.12
N CYS A 801 -28.00 20.97 15.82
CA CYS A 801 -27.81 22.42 15.88
C CYS A 801 -28.23 23.02 17.24
N ARG A 802 -27.65 24.16 17.60
CA ARG A 802 -28.11 24.99 18.72
C ARG A 802 -29.54 25.50 18.46
N LYS A 803 -30.44 25.38 19.44
CA LYS A 803 -31.76 26.04 19.39
C LYS A 803 -31.63 27.56 19.21
N ASP A 804 -30.59 28.15 19.83
CA ASP A 804 -30.27 29.57 19.77
C ASP A 804 -29.11 29.86 18.79
N PHE A 805 -29.13 29.28 17.59
CA PHE A 805 -28.04 29.41 16.60
C PHE A 805 -27.62 30.85 16.25
N TRP A 806 -28.49 31.86 16.46
CA TRP A 806 -28.13 33.28 16.33
C TRP A 806 -27.12 33.77 17.39
N ASN A 807 -26.90 33.00 18.46
CA ASN A 807 -25.87 33.20 19.48
C ASN A 807 -24.58 32.39 19.20
N LEU A 808 -24.42 31.76 18.03
CA LEU A 808 -23.16 31.16 17.60
C LEU A 808 -22.03 32.21 17.51
N PRO A 809 -20.74 31.80 17.49
CA PRO A 809 -19.63 32.73 17.34
C PRO A 809 -19.79 33.66 16.13
N ASP A 810 -19.35 34.89 16.32
CA ASP A 810 -19.57 36.04 15.42
C ASP A 810 -19.22 35.76 13.92
N PRO A 811 -18.20 34.96 13.57
CA PRO A 811 -17.93 34.54 12.18
C PRO A 811 -19.00 33.61 11.59
N ILE A 812 -19.52 32.66 12.38
CA ILE A 812 -20.48 31.64 11.94
C ILE A 812 -21.89 32.22 11.85
N ALA A 813 -22.34 32.98 12.85
CA ALA A 813 -23.66 33.62 12.83
C ALA A 813 -23.86 34.53 11.60
N LYS A 814 -22.81 35.25 11.19
CA LYS A 814 -22.81 36.08 9.96
C LYS A 814 -22.76 35.25 8.68
N THR A 815 -22.06 34.12 8.71
CA THR A 815 -22.02 33.18 7.58
C THR A 815 -23.40 32.55 7.36
N ILE A 816 -24.09 32.15 8.42
CA ILE A 816 -25.47 31.64 8.37
C ILE A 816 -26.43 32.71 7.82
N ASP A 817 -26.44 33.95 8.34
CA ASP A 817 -27.36 34.99 7.82
C ASP A 817 -27.10 35.32 6.33
N LYS A 818 -25.87 35.14 5.85
CA LYS A 818 -25.49 35.38 4.44
C LYS A 818 -25.73 34.18 3.50
N ARG A 819 -25.44 32.95 3.95
CA ARG A 819 -25.34 31.75 3.09
C ARG A 819 -26.43 30.70 3.28
N VAL A 820 -27.23 30.79 4.35
CA VAL A 820 -28.27 29.80 4.66
C VAL A 820 -29.65 30.48 4.49
N PRO A 821 -30.33 30.27 3.33
CA PRO A 821 -31.69 30.78 3.08
C PRO A 821 -32.72 30.35 4.12
N GLY A 822 -32.72 29.08 4.48
CA GLY A 822 -33.66 28.49 5.43
C GLY A 822 -32.97 27.79 6.60
N ILE A 823 -33.38 28.11 7.81
CA ILE A 823 -32.93 27.44 9.04
C ILE A 823 -34.01 27.56 10.12
N LYS A 824 -34.36 26.44 10.73
CA LYS A 824 -35.27 26.36 11.88
C LYS A 824 -34.81 25.24 12.80
N VAL A 825 -34.67 25.55 14.10
CA VAL A 825 -34.33 24.61 15.16
C VAL A 825 -35.35 24.79 16.28
N ASP A 826 -36.14 23.77 16.62
CA ASP A 826 -37.17 23.90 17.66
C ASP A 826 -36.63 23.62 19.07
N ASN A 827 -35.67 22.71 19.23
CA ASN A 827 -35.12 22.25 20.51
C ASN A 827 -33.62 21.89 20.41
N ASN A 828 -32.90 21.86 21.54
CA ASN A 828 -31.55 21.28 21.57
C ASN A 828 -31.65 19.76 21.72
N LEU A 829 -30.64 19.00 21.27
CA LEU A 829 -30.63 17.54 21.41
C LEU A 829 -30.80 17.07 22.87
N ALA A 830 -30.18 17.75 23.82
CA ALA A 830 -30.32 17.46 25.24
C ALA A 830 -31.77 17.60 25.75
N ASP A 831 -32.57 18.47 25.14
CA ASP A 831 -33.99 18.63 25.49
C ASP A 831 -34.81 17.47 24.94
N ILE A 832 -34.58 17.10 23.68
CA ILE A 832 -35.24 15.97 22.99
C ILE A 832 -34.94 14.64 23.69
N LEU A 833 -33.69 14.44 24.12
CA LEU A 833 -33.27 13.27 24.89
C LEU A 833 -33.95 13.20 26.27
N ARG A 834 -34.05 14.33 26.98
CA ARG A 834 -34.75 14.41 28.28
C ARG A 834 -36.26 14.18 28.13
N GLU A 835 -36.90 14.73 27.10
CA GLU A 835 -38.32 14.51 26.81
C GLU A 835 -38.62 13.06 26.40
N GLY A 836 -37.70 12.41 25.68
CA GLY A 836 -37.76 10.96 25.40
C GLY A 836 -37.44 10.06 26.61
N GLY A 837 -37.16 10.63 27.78
CA GLY A 837 -36.94 9.91 29.03
C GLY A 837 -35.50 9.43 29.29
N LEU A 838 -34.51 9.93 28.53
CA LEU A 838 -33.10 9.63 28.78
C LEU A 838 -32.54 10.48 29.93
N ASP A 839 -31.71 9.83 30.75
CA ASP A 839 -30.95 10.45 31.82
C ASP A 839 -29.57 10.83 31.30
N LEU A 840 -29.34 12.14 31.05
CA LEU A 840 -28.10 12.63 30.43
C LEU A 840 -26.84 12.36 31.27
N SER A 841 -26.96 12.01 32.56
CA SER A 841 -25.82 11.62 33.39
C SER A 841 -25.22 10.25 33.05
N LYS A 842 -25.83 9.51 32.13
CA LYS A 842 -25.39 8.18 31.66
C LYS A 842 -24.69 8.20 30.31
N ILE A 843 -24.58 9.36 29.66
CA ILE A 843 -23.89 9.50 28.38
C ILE A 843 -22.41 9.67 28.67
N ASP A 844 -21.61 8.66 28.34
CA ASP A 844 -20.16 8.63 28.53
C ASP A 844 -19.46 9.69 27.67
N ALA A 845 -19.88 9.83 26.41
CA ALA A 845 -19.25 10.73 25.45
C ALA A 845 -20.17 11.10 24.27
N ALA A 846 -19.84 12.17 23.56
CA ALA A 846 -20.35 12.45 22.22
C ALA A 846 -19.20 12.42 21.20
N ILE A 847 -19.37 11.58 20.17
CA ILE A 847 -18.56 11.59 18.95
C ILE A 847 -19.09 12.73 18.08
N VAL A 848 -18.26 13.75 17.88
CA VAL A 848 -18.56 14.87 16.99
C VAL A 848 -17.93 14.54 15.64
N SER A 849 -18.75 14.37 14.60
CA SER A 849 -18.25 14.09 13.25
C SER A 849 -17.30 15.18 12.80
N HIS A 850 -17.67 16.45 12.99
CA HIS A 850 -16.84 17.61 12.75
C HIS A 850 -17.39 18.89 13.40
N HIS A 851 -16.61 19.98 13.29
CA HIS A 851 -16.82 21.21 14.05
C HIS A 851 -18.00 22.12 13.63
N HIS A 852 -18.77 21.79 12.59
CA HIS A 852 -19.84 22.67 12.11
C HIS A 852 -21.02 22.77 13.10
N TYR A 853 -21.79 23.85 12.97
CA TYR A 853 -22.73 24.31 13.99
C TYR A 853 -23.98 23.43 14.14
N ASP A 854 -24.27 22.66 13.10
CA ASP A 854 -25.31 21.64 12.94
C ASP A 854 -24.88 20.25 13.45
N HIS A 855 -23.62 20.07 13.81
CA HIS A 855 -23.06 18.80 14.31
C HIS A 855 -22.54 18.91 15.74
N LEU A 856 -21.90 20.02 16.09
CA LEU A 856 -21.40 20.28 17.45
C LEU A 856 -22.51 20.73 18.43
N GLY A 857 -23.57 21.38 17.95
CA GLY A 857 -24.74 21.74 18.76
C GLY A 857 -24.46 22.63 19.97
N ASP A 858 -25.11 22.33 21.11
CA ASP A 858 -24.77 22.91 22.41
C ASP A 858 -24.29 21.86 23.42
N PRO A 859 -22.99 21.53 23.43
CA PRO A 859 -22.43 20.59 24.39
C PRO A 859 -22.56 21.05 25.85
N SER A 860 -22.81 22.35 26.11
CA SER A 860 -22.98 22.87 27.47
C SER A 860 -24.35 22.56 28.08
N THR A 861 -25.29 22.01 27.29
CA THR A 861 -26.58 21.48 27.78
C THR A 861 -26.50 20.04 28.33
N PHE A 862 -25.32 19.42 28.26
CA PHE A 862 -24.98 18.10 28.80
C PHE A 862 -24.05 18.23 30.02
N PRO A 863 -23.99 17.22 30.91
CA PRO A 863 -23.07 17.23 32.06
C PRO A 863 -21.60 17.40 31.65
N GLU A 864 -20.79 18.07 32.49
CA GLU A 864 -19.34 18.25 32.25
C GLU A 864 -18.59 16.90 32.14
N THR A 865 -19.16 15.81 32.68
CA THR A 865 -18.63 14.44 32.71
C THR A 865 -18.83 13.62 31.43
N MET A 866 -19.46 14.17 30.38
CA MET A 866 -19.59 13.52 29.08
C MET A 866 -18.41 13.96 28.20
N ASP A 867 -17.52 13.07 27.75
CA ASP A 867 -16.38 13.45 26.89
C ASP A 867 -16.85 14.04 25.54
N LEU A 868 -16.00 14.84 24.88
CA LEU A 868 -16.10 15.11 23.44
C LEU A 868 -15.01 14.35 22.70
N ILE A 869 -15.40 13.51 21.74
CA ILE A 869 -14.49 12.75 20.87
C ILE A 869 -14.47 13.45 19.51
N VAL A 870 -13.27 13.78 19.01
CA VAL A 870 -13.05 14.57 17.79
C VAL A 870 -11.96 13.97 16.92
N GLY A 871 -11.96 14.24 15.61
CA GLY A 871 -10.96 13.70 14.68
C GLY A 871 -9.66 14.52 14.57
N PRO A 872 -8.64 14.00 13.86
CA PRO A 872 -7.30 14.58 13.76
C PRO A 872 -7.26 16.05 13.35
N GLY A 873 -6.48 16.85 14.08
CA GLY A 873 -6.26 18.26 13.86
C GLY A 873 -7.30 19.19 14.51
N PHE A 874 -8.38 18.67 15.10
CA PHE A 874 -9.44 19.50 15.69
C PHE A 874 -8.90 20.48 16.75
N SER A 875 -8.15 19.96 17.73
CA SER A 875 -7.67 20.72 18.89
C SER A 875 -6.70 21.82 18.48
N GLN A 876 -5.87 21.57 17.46
CA GLN A 876 -4.92 22.54 16.92
C GLN A 876 -5.62 23.74 16.25
N HIS A 877 -6.78 23.54 15.63
CA HIS A 877 -7.44 24.56 14.81
C HIS A 877 -8.59 25.28 15.53
N PHE A 878 -9.25 24.62 16.49
CA PHE A 878 -10.49 25.11 17.09
C PHE A 878 -10.37 25.48 18.58
N LEU A 879 -9.27 25.09 19.26
CA LEU A 879 -9.00 25.46 20.66
C LEU A 879 -7.88 26.53 20.76
N PRO A 880 -8.00 27.52 21.67
CA PRO A 880 -9.18 27.81 22.50
C PRO A 880 -10.35 28.33 21.66
N GLY A 881 -11.56 28.14 22.17
CA GLY A 881 -12.79 28.56 21.49
C GLY A 881 -13.08 30.07 21.62
N TYR A 882 -14.18 30.52 21.02
CA TYR A 882 -14.73 31.85 21.22
C TYR A 882 -15.26 31.99 22.67
N PRO A 883 -15.00 33.11 23.40
CA PRO A 883 -14.42 34.35 22.92
C PRO A 883 -12.89 34.46 23.06
N ALA A 884 -12.22 33.51 23.71
CA ALA A 884 -10.76 33.54 23.92
C ALA A 884 -9.98 33.60 22.59
N ASN A 885 -10.50 32.94 21.55
CA ASN A 885 -10.14 33.17 20.15
C ASN A 885 -11.34 33.79 19.41
N HIS A 886 -11.28 35.08 19.09
CA HIS A 886 -12.34 35.79 18.35
C HIS A 886 -12.61 35.25 16.93
N ASN A 887 -11.66 34.51 16.34
CA ASN A 887 -11.80 33.90 15.02
C ASN A 887 -12.30 32.45 15.08
N SER A 888 -12.41 31.84 16.28
CA SER A 888 -12.82 30.43 16.38
C SER A 888 -14.30 30.27 16.01
N PRO A 889 -14.66 29.27 15.18
CA PRO A 889 -16.05 28.98 14.82
C PRO A 889 -16.85 28.30 15.94
N VAL A 890 -16.18 27.83 17.00
CA VAL A 890 -16.76 27.08 18.11
C VAL A 890 -16.70 27.87 19.43
N HIS A 891 -17.68 27.69 20.31
CA HIS A 891 -17.68 28.32 21.65
C HIS A 891 -16.77 27.57 22.62
N GLU A 892 -16.00 28.31 23.42
CA GLU A 892 -15.16 27.77 24.51
C GLU A 892 -16.00 27.03 25.57
N SER A 893 -17.27 27.41 25.75
CA SER A 893 -18.22 26.73 26.64
C SER A 893 -18.57 25.29 26.22
N ALA A 894 -18.29 24.88 24.98
CA ALA A 894 -18.46 23.49 24.54
C ALA A 894 -17.46 22.52 25.22
N PHE A 895 -16.27 23.02 25.55
CA PHE A 895 -15.11 22.25 26.03
C PHE A 895 -14.77 22.50 27.50
N LYS A 896 -15.41 23.50 28.12
CA LYS A 896 -15.13 23.92 29.48
C LYS A 896 -15.36 22.78 30.49
N ASN A 897 -14.37 22.56 31.35
CA ASN A 897 -14.36 21.54 32.41
C ASN A 897 -14.53 20.08 31.92
N ARG A 898 -14.35 19.82 30.61
CA ARG A 898 -14.65 18.54 29.96
C ARG A 898 -13.41 17.98 29.26
N GLU A 899 -13.31 16.65 29.18
CA GLU A 899 -12.25 16.01 28.39
C GLU A 899 -12.56 16.11 26.88
N VAL A 900 -11.61 16.64 26.11
CA VAL A 900 -11.64 16.65 24.64
C VAL A 900 -10.61 15.65 24.16
N ARG A 901 -11.08 14.59 23.51
CA ARG A 901 -10.32 13.40 23.13
C ARG A 901 -10.19 13.35 21.63
N GLU A 902 -9.09 13.90 21.14
CA GLU A 902 -8.71 13.80 19.73
C GLU A 902 -8.24 12.38 19.42
N ILE A 903 -8.83 11.77 18.39
CA ILE A 903 -8.50 10.41 17.95
C ILE A 903 -7.26 10.46 17.06
N ASP A 904 -6.18 9.83 17.53
CA ASP A 904 -5.08 9.41 16.66
C ASP A 904 -5.42 8.05 16.05
N PHE A 905 -5.18 7.89 14.75
CA PHE A 905 -5.54 6.68 14.00
C PHE A 905 -4.31 5.80 13.78
N ASP A 906 -4.45 4.51 14.09
CA ASP A 906 -3.46 3.51 13.68
C ASP A 906 -3.29 3.55 12.15
N GLN A 907 -2.03 3.49 11.71
CA GLN A 907 -1.69 3.45 10.29
C GLN A 907 -2.03 2.09 9.64
N HIS A 908 -2.25 1.05 10.47
CA HIS A 908 -2.44 -0.32 10.02
C HIS A 908 -3.91 -0.78 10.03
N LEU A 909 -4.73 -0.34 10.99
CA LEU A 909 -6.14 -0.76 11.05
C LEU A 909 -6.99 -0.02 10.00
N ARG A 910 -7.53 -0.77 9.05
CA ARG A 910 -8.59 -0.32 8.15
C ARG A 910 -9.87 -1.11 8.34
N VAL A 911 -11.00 -0.42 8.23
CA VAL A 911 -12.34 -1.00 8.22
C VAL A 911 -13.19 -0.21 7.22
N ALA A 912 -13.93 -0.91 6.37
CA ALA A 912 -14.71 -0.30 5.30
C ALA A 912 -13.87 0.62 4.39
N GLY A 913 -12.59 0.27 4.16
CA GLY A 913 -11.65 1.03 3.32
C GLY A 913 -10.96 2.20 4.00
N TYR A 914 -11.57 2.82 5.02
CA TYR A 914 -11.00 3.94 5.77
C TYR A 914 -9.99 3.50 6.84
N GLN A 915 -9.12 4.40 7.30
CA GLN A 915 -8.42 4.19 8.58
C GLN A 915 -9.45 4.15 9.70
N ALA A 916 -9.29 3.23 10.65
CA ALA A 916 -10.29 2.93 11.64
C ALA A 916 -9.71 2.77 13.05
N MET A 917 -10.54 3.03 14.06
CA MET A 917 -10.27 2.71 15.45
C MET A 917 -11.49 2.00 16.04
N ASP A 918 -11.30 0.79 16.56
CA ASP A 918 -12.31 0.11 17.36
C ASP A 918 -12.42 0.80 18.73
N TYR A 919 -13.57 1.42 19.00
CA TYR A 919 -13.75 2.26 20.20
C TYR A 919 -13.90 1.45 21.49
N PHE A 920 -14.39 0.20 21.40
CA PHE A 920 -14.58 -0.68 22.55
C PHE A 920 -13.56 -1.84 22.60
N GLY A 921 -12.90 -2.14 21.48
CA GLY A 921 -11.94 -3.25 21.35
C GLY A 921 -12.61 -4.62 21.16
N ASP A 922 -13.89 -4.64 20.78
CA ASP A 922 -14.71 -5.85 20.62
C ASP A 922 -15.53 -5.88 19.31
N GLY A 923 -15.18 -5.02 18.36
CA GLY A 923 -15.75 -4.99 17.01
C GLY A 923 -17.20 -4.52 16.94
N SER A 924 -17.69 -3.81 17.96
CA SER A 924 -19.06 -3.29 18.06
C SER A 924 -19.24 -1.87 17.51
N LEU A 925 -18.20 -1.04 17.57
CA LEU A 925 -18.20 0.35 17.08
C LEU A 925 -16.81 0.73 16.56
N PHE A 926 -16.72 1.05 15.28
CA PHE A 926 -15.51 1.61 14.67
C PHE A 926 -15.72 3.10 14.37
N LEU A 927 -14.80 3.94 14.84
CA LEU A 927 -14.66 5.31 14.34
C LEU A 927 -13.81 5.27 13.06
N LEU A 928 -14.13 6.10 12.07
CA LEU A 928 -13.53 6.06 10.74
C LEU A 928 -13.03 7.44 10.33
N ASN A 929 -11.78 7.53 9.86
CA ASN A 929 -11.20 8.76 9.33
C ASN A 929 -11.76 9.01 7.92
N THR A 930 -12.56 10.07 7.75
CA THR A 930 -13.27 10.36 6.49
C THR A 930 -13.01 11.80 6.03
N PRO A 931 -11.75 12.13 5.66
CA PRO A 931 -11.32 13.49 5.41
C PRO A 931 -11.94 14.12 4.16
N GLY A 932 -11.92 15.45 4.11
CA GLY A 932 -12.27 16.25 2.93
C GLY A 932 -13.27 17.37 3.23
N HIS A 933 -14.40 17.06 3.87
CA HIS A 933 -15.40 18.08 4.25
C HIS A 933 -14.83 19.10 5.23
N ALA A 934 -14.38 18.62 6.39
CA ALA A 934 -13.85 19.46 7.45
C ALA A 934 -12.57 18.88 8.07
N ILE A 935 -11.82 19.74 8.78
CA ILE A 935 -10.67 19.32 9.60
C ILE A 935 -11.18 18.34 10.67
N GLY A 936 -10.57 17.16 10.73
CA GLY A 936 -10.93 16.11 11.68
C GLY A 936 -12.27 15.42 11.40
N HIS A 937 -12.76 15.38 10.14
CA HIS A 937 -14.05 14.77 9.82
C HIS A 937 -14.09 13.24 10.04
N LEU A 938 -15.00 12.79 10.91
CA LEU A 938 -15.21 11.40 11.30
C LEU A 938 -16.55 10.85 10.80
N SER A 939 -16.53 9.57 10.42
CA SER A 939 -17.72 8.72 10.26
C SER A 939 -17.66 7.59 11.30
N SER A 940 -18.68 6.72 11.36
CA SER A 940 -18.66 5.54 12.24
C SER A 940 -19.40 4.35 11.65
N LEU A 941 -18.91 3.13 11.92
CA LEU A 941 -19.56 1.88 11.57
C LEU A 941 -19.99 1.14 12.84
N VAL A 942 -21.31 1.04 13.05
CA VAL A 942 -21.94 0.48 14.25
C VAL A 942 -22.43 -0.93 13.95
N ARG A 943 -22.03 -1.95 14.72
CA ARG A 943 -22.55 -3.32 14.58
C ARG A 943 -23.92 -3.45 15.26
N THR A 944 -24.96 -3.73 14.48
CA THR A 944 -26.37 -3.80 14.97
C THR A 944 -26.89 -5.21 15.21
N THR A 945 -26.36 -6.21 14.52
CA THR A 945 -26.55 -7.65 14.81
C THR A 945 -25.19 -8.34 14.64
N GLY A 946 -25.06 -9.64 14.92
CA GLY A 946 -23.77 -10.34 14.70
C GLY A 946 -23.15 -10.12 13.31
N ASP A 947 -23.98 -9.88 12.29
CA ASP A 947 -23.63 -9.82 10.87
C ASP A 947 -24.15 -8.58 10.11
N THR A 948 -24.78 -7.59 10.75
CA THR A 948 -25.27 -6.35 10.10
C THR A 948 -24.71 -5.09 10.77
N PHE A 949 -24.53 -4.05 9.96
CA PHE A 949 -23.94 -2.77 10.39
C PHE A 949 -24.75 -1.58 9.89
N VAL A 950 -24.65 -0.46 10.61
CA VAL A 950 -25.12 0.85 10.16
C VAL A 950 -23.91 1.79 10.08
N PHE A 951 -23.74 2.44 8.94
CA PHE A 951 -22.72 3.46 8.74
C PHE A 951 -23.33 4.84 8.95
N LEU A 952 -22.75 5.61 9.87
CA LEU A 952 -23.10 6.98 10.22
C LEU A 952 -22.07 7.91 9.56
N GLY A 953 -22.47 8.59 8.49
CA GLY A 953 -21.52 9.28 7.61
C GLY A 953 -21.14 10.71 7.99
N GLY A 954 -21.84 11.33 8.94
CA GLY A 954 -21.76 12.80 9.09
C GLY A 954 -22.04 13.49 7.76
N ASP A 955 -21.14 14.38 7.36
CA ASP A 955 -21.16 15.16 6.12
C ASP A 955 -20.13 14.68 5.08
N ILE A 956 -19.77 13.40 5.12
CA ILE A 956 -18.98 12.75 4.05
C ILE A 956 -19.57 13.05 2.66
N CYS A 957 -20.91 13.09 2.55
CA CYS A 957 -21.65 13.77 1.50
C CYS A 957 -23.03 14.17 2.00
N HIS A 958 -23.68 15.10 1.29
CA HIS A 958 -24.86 15.80 1.79
C HIS A 958 -26.18 15.41 1.09
N PHE A 959 -26.15 14.50 0.11
CA PHE A 959 -27.35 14.05 -0.60
C PHE A 959 -27.21 12.63 -1.15
N GLY A 960 -28.29 11.84 -1.14
CA GLY A 960 -28.28 10.45 -1.64
C GLY A 960 -27.83 10.30 -3.09
N GLY A 961 -28.08 11.31 -3.93
CA GLY A 961 -27.62 11.36 -5.32
C GLY A 961 -26.12 11.60 -5.51
N ALA A 962 -25.36 11.89 -4.44
CA ALA A 962 -23.89 12.05 -4.51
C ALA A 962 -23.13 10.71 -4.50
N PHE A 963 -23.81 9.60 -4.18
CA PHE A 963 -23.21 8.26 -4.14
C PHE A 963 -24.12 7.16 -4.75
N ARG A 964 -25.22 7.54 -5.40
CA ARG A 964 -26.15 6.64 -6.10
C ARG A 964 -26.74 7.32 -7.35
N PRO A 965 -27.03 6.58 -8.44
CA PRO A 965 -26.69 5.17 -8.68
C PRO A 965 -25.18 4.97 -8.96
N THR A 966 -24.75 3.72 -9.04
CA THR A 966 -23.36 3.31 -9.34
C THR A 966 -23.37 2.07 -10.24
N GLU A 967 -22.24 1.65 -10.81
CA GLU A 967 -22.17 0.42 -11.62
C GLU A 967 -22.59 -0.84 -10.82
N LYS A 968 -22.37 -0.83 -9.50
CA LYS A 968 -22.70 -1.92 -8.55
C LYS A 968 -24.10 -1.78 -7.96
N THR A 969 -24.57 -0.54 -7.78
CA THR A 969 -25.93 -0.17 -7.36
C THR A 969 -26.64 0.55 -8.52
N GLN A 970 -27.00 -0.19 -9.58
CA GLN A 970 -27.67 0.38 -10.74
C GLN A 970 -29.14 0.70 -10.45
N MET A 971 -29.64 1.81 -11.02
CA MET A 971 -31.04 2.19 -10.90
C MET A 971 -31.95 1.20 -11.64
N PRO A 972 -32.96 0.60 -10.98
CA PRO A 972 -33.96 -0.23 -11.65
C PRO A 972 -34.75 0.55 -12.70
N ARG A 973 -35.33 -0.15 -13.69
CA ARG A 973 -36.23 0.50 -14.67
C ARG A 973 -37.56 0.94 -14.06
N GLU A 974 -38.00 0.22 -13.04
CA GLU A 974 -39.27 0.40 -12.33
C GLU A 974 -39.02 0.26 -10.83
N LEU A 975 -39.67 1.12 -10.03
CA LEU A 975 -39.67 1.08 -8.57
C LEU A 975 -41.11 1.14 -8.06
N THR A 976 -41.37 0.68 -6.83
CA THR A 976 -42.65 0.94 -6.19
C THR A 976 -42.73 2.37 -5.68
N ARG A 977 -43.94 2.95 -5.58
CA ARG A 977 -44.10 4.32 -5.05
C ARG A 977 -43.49 4.50 -3.64
N ASP A 978 -43.51 3.45 -2.82
CA ASP A 978 -43.05 3.51 -1.43
C ASP A 978 -41.50 3.51 -1.32
N GLU A 979 -40.79 2.87 -2.27
CA GLU A 979 -39.32 2.93 -2.46
C GLU A 979 -38.84 4.27 -3.03
N VAL A 980 -39.71 5.01 -3.72
CA VAL A 980 -39.42 6.37 -4.21
C VAL A 980 -39.79 7.42 -3.15
N GLY A 981 -40.84 7.18 -2.33
CA GLY A 981 -41.37 8.14 -1.35
C GLY A 981 -42.66 8.84 -1.78
N LEU A 982 -43.25 8.45 -2.91
CA LEU A 982 -44.40 9.11 -3.53
C LEU A 982 -45.71 8.87 -2.74
N PRO A 983 -46.66 9.83 -2.76
CA PRO A 983 -47.92 9.72 -2.03
C PRO A 983 -48.79 8.57 -2.56
N SER A 984 -49.70 8.05 -1.71
CA SER A 984 -50.58 6.90 -2.05
C SER A 984 -51.56 7.12 -3.20
N SER A 985 -51.63 8.34 -3.76
CA SER A 985 -52.33 8.66 -5.01
C SER A 985 -51.52 8.34 -6.28
N ALA A 986 -50.21 8.10 -6.15
CA ALA A 986 -49.35 7.69 -7.24
C ALA A 986 -49.59 6.20 -7.63
N PRO A 987 -49.29 5.80 -8.88
CA PRO A 987 -49.30 4.40 -9.28
C PRO A 987 -48.45 3.51 -8.37
N GLU A 988 -48.85 2.25 -8.18
CA GLU A 988 -48.12 1.30 -7.32
C GLU A 988 -46.68 1.09 -7.79
N VAL A 989 -46.47 1.08 -9.11
CA VAL A 989 -45.19 0.94 -9.80
C VAL A 989 -44.97 2.15 -10.70
N VAL A 990 -43.76 2.71 -10.66
CA VAL A 990 -43.36 3.97 -11.28
C VAL A 990 -42.13 3.74 -12.16
N SER A 991 -42.14 4.29 -13.38
CA SER A 991 -40.99 4.24 -14.29
C SER A 991 -39.89 5.20 -13.82
N CYS A 992 -38.66 4.70 -13.73
CA CYS A 992 -37.52 5.54 -13.33
C CYS A 992 -37.04 6.49 -14.45
N GLN A 993 -37.58 6.36 -15.66
CA GLN A 993 -37.17 7.15 -16.83
C GLN A 993 -37.23 8.67 -16.59
N GLN A 994 -38.17 9.17 -15.77
CA GLN A 994 -38.26 10.60 -15.46
C GLN A 994 -37.05 11.12 -14.66
N TYR A 995 -36.47 10.29 -13.79
CA TYR A 995 -35.29 10.67 -13.01
C TYR A 995 -34.01 10.63 -13.87
N LEU A 996 -33.90 9.65 -14.77
CA LEU A 996 -32.80 9.58 -15.75
C LEU A 996 -32.72 10.81 -16.67
N LEU A 997 -33.83 11.53 -16.88
CA LEU A 997 -33.88 12.75 -17.69
C LEU A 997 -33.34 14.00 -16.98
N CYS A 998 -33.36 14.05 -15.64
CA CYS A 998 -32.78 15.16 -14.87
C CYS A 998 -31.30 14.94 -14.51
N HIS A 999 -30.75 13.76 -14.79
CA HIS A 999 -29.35 13.42 -14.54
C HIS A 999 -28.39 14.25 -15.43
N PRO A 1000 -27.27 14.79 -14.90
CA PRO A 1000 -26.35 15.62 -15.69
C PRO A 1000 -25.72 14.90 -16.89
N ASN A 1001 -25.59 13.58 -16.82
CA ASN A 1001 -25.17 12.72 -17.92
C ASN A 1001 -26.27 11.68 -18.24
N PRO A 1002 -27.24 11.98 -19.13
CA PRO A 1002 -28.36 11.07 -19.43
C PRO A 1002 -27.96 9.75 -20.07
N ALA A 1003 -26.73 9.60 -20.58
CA ALA A 1003 -26.27 8.36 -21.21
C ALA A 1003 -25.88 7.28 -20.18
N GLU A 1004 -25.43 7.70 -18.99
CA GLU A 1004 -24.90 6.82 -17.93
C GLU A 1004 -25.72 6.91 -16.62
N ALA A 1005 -26.84 7.65 -16.65
CA ALA A 1005 -27.72 7.98 -15.52
C ALA A 1005 -28.28 6.80 -14.71
N SER A 1006 -28.17 5.56 -15.20
CA SER A 1006 -28.54 4.36 -14.46
C SER A 1006 -27.42 3.80 -13.57
N SER A 1007 -26.19 4.31 -13.71
CA SER A 1007 -24.97 3.71 -13.15
C SER A 1007 -23.88 4.72 -12.73
N THR A 1008 -24.16 6.03 -12.80
CA THR A 1008 -23.29 7.09 -12.24
C THR A 1008 -24.08 8.01 -11.30
N PRO A 1009 -23.46 8.62 -10.27
CA PRO A 1009 -24.17 9.52 -9.36
C PRO A 1009 -24.60 10.84 -10.01
N TYR A 1010 -25.70 11.42 -9.50
CA TYR A 1010 -26.22 12.73 -9.93
C TYR A 1010 -25.27 13.89 -9.60
N TYR A 1011 -24.40 13.72 -8.61
CA TYR A 1011 -23.60 14.78 -8.02
C TYR A 1011 -22.21 14.29 -7.59
N GLN A 1012 -21.26 15.22 -7.51
CA GLN A 1012 -20.01 15.07 -6.75
C GLN A 1012 -19.88 16.21 -5.71
N PRO A 1013 -18.99 16.11 -4.71
CA PRO A 1013 -18.66 17.22 -3.81
C PRO A 1013 -18.30 18.49 -4.57
N CYS A 1014 -18.81 19.64 -4.12
CA CYS A 1014 -18.58 20.91 -4.80
C CYS A 1014 -17.09 21.34 -4.72
N SER A 1015 -16.52 21.64 -5.88
CA SER A 1015 -15.13 22.06 -6.08
C SER A 1015 -14.94 23.58 -6.04
N HIS A 1016 -16.02 24.35 -5.90
CA HIS A 1016 -15.94 25.82 -5.80
C HIS A 1016 -15.12 26.26 -4.59
N ALA A 1017 -14.28 27.27 -4.80
CA ALA A 1017 -13.36 27.82 -3.78
C ALA A 1017 -14.06 28.52 -2.60
N ASP A 1018 -15.40 28.61 -2.62
CA ASP A 1018 -16.20 29.15 -1.54
C ASP A 1018 -17.31 28.19 -1.05
N SER A 1019 -17.24 26.91 -1.45
CA SER A 1019 -18.03 25.79 -0.93
C SER A 1019 -17.77 25.52 0.57
N TRP A 1020 -18.43 24.50 1.14
CA TRP A 1020 -18.22 24.08 2.53
C TRP A 1020 -17.13 23.00 2.73
N TYR A 1021 -16.46 22.53 1.67
CA TYR A 1021 -15.40 21.52 1.77
C TYR A 1021 -14.02 22.16 1.92
N VAL A 1022 -13.26 21.72 2.92
CA VAL A 1022 -11.87 22.13 3.15
C VAL A 1022 -10.91 21.54 2.09
N ASP A 1023 -11.15 20.31 1.66
CA ASP A 1023 -10.50 19.68 0.51
C ASP A 1023 -11.54 18.89 -0.32
N PRO A 1024 -12.11 19.49 -1.39
CA PRO A 1024 -13.02 18.81 -2.29
C PRO A 1024 -12.43 17.57 -2.99
N SER A 1025 -11.10 17.52 -3.19
CA SER A 1025 -10.45 16.41 -3.87
C SER A 1025 -10.28 15.19 -2.96
N GLU A 1026 -9.99 15.41 -1.67
CA GLU A 1026 -10.01 14.35 -0.66
C GLU A 1026 -11.44 13.90 -0.36
N ALA A 1027 -12.39 14.84 -0.29
CA ALA A 1027 -13.81 14.53 -0.10
C ALA A 1027 -14.35 13.62 -1.21
N HIS A 1028 -13.99 13.88 -2.47
CA HIS A 1028 -14.37 13.01 -3.59
C HIS A 1028 -13.87 11.56 -3.43
N LYS A 1029 -12.67 11.35 -2.84
CA LYS A 1029 -12.16 10.00 -2.54
C LYS A 1029 -12.98 9.34 -1.44
N SER A 1030 -13.25 10.05 -0.35
CA SER A 1030 -14.11 9.57 0.74
C SER A 1030 -15.51 9.18 0.25
N VAL A 1031 -16.12 9.97 -0.65
CA VAL A 1031 -17.41 9.63 -1.28
C VAL A 1031 -17.30 8.43 -2.23
N SER A 1032 -16.19 8.28 -2.95
CA SER A 1032 -15.94 7.09 -3.78
C SER A 1032 -15.91 5.81 -2.93
N THR A 1033 -15.17 5.81 -1.81
CA THR A 1033 -15.15 4.69 -0.84
C THR A 1033 -16.54 4.38 -0.26
N LEU A 1034 -17.40 5.40 -0.08
CA LEU A 1034 -18.78 5.24 0.37
C LEU A 1034 -19.69 4.54 -0.66
N MET A 1035 -19.49 4.76 -1.96
CA MET A 1035 -20.26 4.10 -3.03
C MET A 1035 -20.14 2.57 -2.95
N SER A 1036 -18.93 2.10 -2.67
CA SER A 1036 -18.57 0.69 -2.51
C SER A 1036 -19.19 0.08 -1.25
N LEU A 1037 -19.19 0.85 -0.16
CA LEU A 1037 -19.80 0.48 1.11
C LEU A 1037 -21.33 0.35 1.00
N ASP A 1038 -22.00 1.27 0.30
CA ASP A 1038 -23.46 1.24 0.09
C ASP A 1038 -23.93 0.01 -0.71
N ALA A 1039 -23.08 -0.52 -1.60
CA ALA A 1039 -23.39 -1.73 -2.36
C ALA A 1039 -23.60 -2.97 -1.46
N ILE A 1040 -22.96 -3.03 -0.28
CA ILE A 1040 -22.98 -4.19 0.62
C ILE A 1040 -24.36 -4.35 1.26
N ASP A 1041 -25.01 -5.49 1.01
CA ASP A 1041 -26.41 -5.66 1.41
C ASP A 1041 -26.67 -5.63 2.93
N LYS A 1042 -25.65 -5.94 3.74
CA LYS A 1042 -25.69 -5.92 5.22
C LYS A 1042 -25.13 -4.64 5.85
N VAL A 1043 -24.94 -3.57 5.08
CA VAL A 1043 -24.61 -2.22 5.58
C VAL A 1043 -25.72 -1.23 5.21
N LEU A 1044 -26.31 -0.57 6.20
CA LEU A 1044 -27.21 0.57 6.00
C LEU A 1044 -26.43 1.87 6.12
N VAL A 1045 -26.26 2.60 5.01
CA VAL A 1045 -25.66 3.94 4.98
C VAL A 1045 -26.69 5.00 5.35
N LEU A 1046 -26.37 5.83 6.36
CA LEU A 1046 -27.12 7.02 6.76
C LEU A 1046 -26.15 8.21 6.85
N ILE A 1047 -26.43 9.28 6.11
CA ILE A 1047 -25.73 10.58 6.20
C ILE A 1047 -26.57 11.56 7.02
N ALA A 1048 -25.94 12.58 7.62
CA ALA A 1048 -26.59 13.47 8.58
C ALA A 1048 -27.81 14.24 8.01
N HIS A 1049 -27.75 14.52 6.71
CA HIS A 1049 -28.71 15.39 6.01
C HIS A 1049 -29.61 14.71 4.97
N ASP A 1050 -29.84 13.38 5.02
CA ASP A 1050 -30.72 12.72 4.03
C ASP A 1050 -32.23 12.90 4.32
N PRO A 1051 -32.98 13.73 3.57
CA PRO A 1051 -34.43 13.85 3.68
C PRO A 1051 -35.20 12.55 3.41
N SER A 1052 -34.60 11.55 2.74
CA SER A 1052 -35.26 10.27 2.44
C SER A 1052 -35.65 9.48 3.69
N ILE A 1053 -34.91 9.70 4.79
CA ILE A 1053 -35.11 9.10 6.11
C ILE A 1053 -36.46 9.49 6.74
N VAL A 1054 -36.94 10.70 6.44
CA VAL A 1054 -38.12 11.29 7.09
C VAL A 1054 -39.37 10.46 6.81
N GLY A 1055 -40.02 10.01 7.88
CA GLY A 1055 -41.21 9.16 7.82
C GLY A 1055 -40.96 7.69 7.43
N VAL A 1056 -39.70 7.23 7.36
CA VAL A 1056 -39.34 5.81 7.17
C VAL A 1056 -38.81 5.20 8.46
N LEU A 1057 -37.75 5.80 9.03
CA LEU A 1057 -37.13 5.28 10.25
C LEU A 1057 -37.91 5.74 11.50
N PRO A 1058 -38.07 4.87 12.50
CA PRO A 1058 -38.68 5.25 13.77
C PRO A 1058 -37.69 6.10 14.58
N MET A 1059 -38.01 7.38 14.78
CA MET A 1059 -37.22 8.29 15.61
C MET A 1059 -37.30 7.91 17.09
N PHE A 1060 -36.22 8.15 17.82
CA PHE A 1060 -36.15 8.07 19.28
C PHE A 1060 -37.29 8.90 19.93
N PRO A 1061 -37.95 8.39 20.99
CA PRO A 1061 -37.72 7.12 21.70
C PRO A 1061 -38.55 5.93 21.17
N ALA A 1062 -39.13 6.01 19.97
CA ALA A 1062 -40.19 5.07 19.55
C ALA A 1062 -39.70 3.63 19.26
N ALA A 1063 -38.51 3.46 18.67
CA ALA A 1063 -37.86 2.17 18.48
C ALA A 1063 -36.36 2.35 18.18
N THR A 1064 -35.64 1.23 18.04
CA THR A 1064 -34.20 1.17 17.70
C THR A 1064 -33.99 0.67 16.28
N LEU A 1065 -32.78 0.88 15.73
CA LEU A 1065 -32.45 0.54 14.36
C LEU A 1065 -32.05 -0.92 14.14
N ASN A 1066 -31.83 -1.72 15.19
CA ASN A 1066 -31.19 -3.04 15.09
C ASN A 1066 -31.94 -4.07 14.22
N GLY A 1067 -33.25 -3.89 13.97
CA GLY A 1067 -34.04 -4.74 13.07
C GLY A 1067 -34.01 -4.34 11.59
N TRP A 1068 -33.23 -3.33 11.18
CA TRP A 1068 -33.36 -2.65 9.88
C TRP A 1068 -33.31 -3.58 8.66
N TYR A 1069 -32.53 -4.65 8.72
CA TYR A 1069 -32.33 -5.59 7.61
C TYR A 1069 -33.58 -6.47 7.39
N GLU A 1070 -34.11 -7.09 8.45
CA GLU A 1070 -35.35 -7.88 8.39
C GLU A 1070 -36.59 -7.03 8.09
N LEU A 1071 -36.59 -5.78 8.57
CA LEU A 1071 -37.65 -4.80 8.29
C LEU A 1071 -37.54 -4.16 6.89
N GLY A 1072 -36.45 -4.44 6.15
CA GLY A 1072 -36.26 -4.01 4.77
C GLY A 1072 -36.02 -2.51 4.58
N TRP A 1073 -35.69 -1.75 5.63
CA TRP A 1073 -35.58 -0.29 5.54
C TRP A 1073 -34.52 0.19 4.54
N ARG A 1074 -33.40 -0.52 4.40
CA ARG A 1074 -32.39 -0.22 3.37
C ARG A 1074 -32.96 -0.29 1.95
N ARG A 1075 -33.90 -1.21 1.68
CA ARG A 1075 -34.59 -1.30 0.39
C ARG A 1075 -35.49 -0.08 0.16
N LEU A 1076 -36.21 0.37 1.20
CA LEU A 1076 -37.08 1.55 1.13
C LEU A 1076 -36.32 2.88 1.02
N LEU A 1077 -35.11 2.98 1.60
CA LEU A 1077 -34.32 4.21 1.59
C LEU A 1077 -33.45 4.37 0.34
N ARG A 1078 -32.90 3.28 -0.23
CA ARG A 1078 -31.87 3.32 -1.30
C ARG A 1078 -32.20 4.28 -2.45
N TRP A 1079 -33.45 4.36 -2.88
CA TRP A 1079 -33.92 5.17 -4.00
C TRP A 1079 -34.85 6.32 -3.61
N ARG A 1080 -35.06 6.57 -2.32
CA ARG A 1080 -36.07 7.52 -1.85
C ARG A 1080 -35.64 8.98 -1.91
N PHE A 1081 -34.35 9.24 -2.11
CA PHE A 1081 -33.84 10.56 -2.49
C PHE A 1081 -34.41 11.05 -3.84
N LEU A 1082 -34.92 10.16 -4.70
CA LEU A 1082 -35.51 10.53 -5.99
C LEU A 1082 -36.80 11.37 -5.85
N ASP A 1083 -37.52 11.32 -4.73
CA ASP A 1083 -38.64 12.24 -4.46
C ASP A 1083 -38.18 13.67 -4.12
N GLN A 1084 -36.89 13.92 -3.93
CA GLN A 1084 -36.33 15.26 -3.74
C GLN A 1084 -35.78 15.86 -5.04
N LEU A 1085 -35.54 15.05 -6.07
CA LEU A 1085 -35.16 15.54 -7.40
C LEU A 1085 -36.33 16.29 -8.08
N PRO A 1086 -36.04 17.26 -8.96
CA PRO A 1086 -37.04 18.07 -9.61
C PRO A 1086 -37.85 17.26 -10.63
N ILE A 1087 -39.14 17.56 -10.74
CA ILE A 1087 -40.04 16.96 -11.74
C ILE A 1087 -40.43 18.05 -12.73
N ASP A 1088 -40.22 17.81 -14.03
CA ASP A 1088 -40.40 18.80 -15.10
C ASP A 1088 -39.66 20.14 -14.83
N GLY A 1089 -38.50 20.07 -14.17
CA GLY A 1089 -37.70 21.23 -13.76
C GLY A 1089 -38.32 22.08 -12.64
N GLN A 1090 -39.32 21.58 -11.93
CA GLN A 1090 -39.93 22.25 -10.77
C GLN A 1090 -39.34 21.74 -9.45
N PRO A 1091 -39.01 22.63 -8.50
CA PRO A 1091 -38.50 22.24 -7.20
C PRO A 1091 -39.54 21.52 -6.34
N ARG A 1092 -39.04 20.72 -5.42
CA ARG A 1092 -39.82 20.00 -4.41
C ARG A 1092 -40.13 20.91 -3.21
N PRO A 1093 -41.18 20.66 -2.42
CA PRO A 1093 -41.53 21.51 -1.28
C PRO A 1093 -40.39 21.58 -0.26
N TYR A 1094 -40.03 22.78 0.17
CA TYR A 1094 -38.97 22.97 1.17
C TYR A 1094 -39.42 22.59 2.59
N LEU A 1095 -38.55 21.97 3.38
CA LEU A 1095 -38.79 21.64 4.79
C LEU A 1095 -38.88 22.89 5.68
N VAL A 1096 -38.22 23.98 5.27
CA VAL A 1096 -38.27 25.29 5.91
C VAL A 1096 -38.28 26.39 4.84
N ASP A 1097 -39.08 27.45 5.04
CA ASP A 1097 -39.31 28.51 4.05
C ASP A 1097 -38.62 29.85 4.40
N GLY A 1098 -37.62 29.80 5.28
CA GLY A 1098 -36.88 30.97 5.75
C GLY A 1098 -36.08 30.74 7.03
N THR A 1099 -35.48 31.81 7.57
CA THR A 1099 -34.83 31.79 8.89
C THR A 1099 -35.87 31.96 10.00
N TYR A 1100 -35.87 31.07 10.98
CA TYR A 1100 -36.73 31.12 12.16
C TYR A 1100 -35.93 31.45 13.43
N VAL A 1101 -36.39 32.45 14.19
CA VAL A 1101 -35.86 32.83 15.51
C VAL A 1101 -37.01 32.81 16.51
N ASP A 1102 -36.83 32.16 17.67
CA ASP A 1102 -37.88 31.92 18.67
C ASP A 1102 -39.23 31.45 18.08
N GLY A 1103 -39.17 30.52 17.12
CA GLY A 1103 -40.34 29.96 16.42
C GLY A 1103 -41.03 30.92 15.43
N ARG A 1104 -40.45 32.08 15.13
CA ARG A 1104 -40.99 33.07 14.19
C ARG A 1104 -40.09 33.21 12.97
N ARG A 1105 -40.66 33.19 11.76
CA ARG A 1105 -39.91 33.45 10.52
C ARG A 1105 -39.52 34.94 10.47
N VAL A 1106 -38.22 35.23 10.40
CA VAL A 1106 -37.65 36.60 10.38
C VAL A 1106 -37.01 36.99 9.05
N LYS A 1107 -36.77 36.00 8.18
CA LYS A 1107 -36.22 36.16 6.82
C LYS A 1107 -36.81 35.09 5.91
N THR A 1108 -37.16 35.39 4.67
CA THR A 1108 -37.54 34.41 3.63
C THR A 1108 -36.33 33.85 2.89
N LEU A 1109 -36.51 32.77 2.11
CA LEU A 1109 -35.44 32.14 1.32
C LEU A 1109 -34.76 33.10 0.31
N ASP A 1110 -35.44 34.16 -0.14
CA ASP A 1110 -34.89 35.21 -1.01
C ASP A 1110 -34.03 36.26 -0.25
N GLY A 1111 -33.90 36.13 1.08
CA GLY A 1111 -33.19 37.07 1.94
C GLY A 1111 -34.05 38.25 2.44
N THR A 1112 -35.31 38.38 2.03
CA THR A 1112 -36.19 39.47 2.49
C THR A 1112 -36.50 39.33 3.99
N LYS A 1113 -36.21 40.36 4.79
CA LYS A 1113 -36.49 40.38 6.24
C LYS A 1113 -37.96 40.76 6.51
N ILE A 1114 -38.52 40.22 7.59
CA ILE A 1114 -39.97 40.18 7.91
C ILE A 1114 -40.28 41.00 9.17
#